data_AF-A0A0P9BL06-F1
#
_entry.id   AF-A0A0P9BL06-F1
#
_cell.length_a   1.000
_cell.length_b   1.000
_cell.length_c   1.000
_cell.angle_alpha   90.00
_cell.angle_beta   90.00
_cell.angle_gamma   90.00
#
_symmetry.space_group_name_H-M   'P 1'
#
loop_
_entity.id
_entity.type
_entity.pdbx_description
1 polymer ?
#
loop_
_entity_poly.entity_id
_entity_poly.type
_entity_poly.pdbx_seq_one_letter_code
_entity_poly.pdbx_strand_id
1 'polypeptide(L)'
;MKRIFSLILILLIVIPYAGALPILDASTRFLIEGEDYMDGTQEISLSLMALLSSYSIAENLTKENIASFVDELLKRQNEDGGWGYYEGSVSNVVDTSYAVIALKRAADFYASTGESYYDISSALRKGLSFLVKSYTMNGWGYIPNTLPEFYPTLMAVWALGENGYTEKSRYVEGAIAYLESAESMEISEAKAVGLKILAYKSVGYQIPESLIEKAWELVNSDAITIDERALLTYVLTTHEGLTFEVAKLLSRLEDLAESNETLVYWANVPEEWTNREVFTASAFAVMSFATANALGGVGGIISIEDSCSALEKVQNPDGGWGYRAGYSSDDRTTYYVLKALKRCYFKDEVIEKGLEWVESRLPKNMEKVSKEGRLNSAYIYNLLTLLEFNMLNETEKQTHISFIKSLSEDGKWKTILGPQPYDTALAIKALLALGVDPSDEDIVKAKEWLLSLPTDGWGLRIQIAVPFRVRYIMPTVPTTLEVLEALTPLVTKEEVERHLTWLMEQKIEDDGWPVVKEIYIRDILMYLGAPSVELTIRATKVLYDFGIDYRAETFNWLLDHRSDGLWGTTLTESALAVLFFSEMGEVVIKPLSLYQVLKQIPEKNFTILYTSDYNSTAVSLGEALSEVFEKSFEIKPFEGFGDSNYIVVSDFSTFNILQYNPYIKVKSDDMYVYLDDKSYPINDTVILIPGKTSEGYLLFVLSSKGAEDIVSTFFSSTIIKYLNGAACVITHEDKNHNGVVEFDELNIELVG
;
A
#
# COMPACT_ATOMS: atom_id res chain seq x y z
N MET A 1 -32.49 25.11 -24.07
CA MET A 1 -33.51 24.88 -23.02
C MET A 1 -33.03 23.97 -21.89
N LYS A 2 -32.07 23.04 -22.10
CA LYS A 2 -31.45 22.25 -21.02
C LYS A 2 -30.53 23.03 -20.06
N ARG A 3 -29.90 24.13 -20.51
CA ARG A 3 -29.02 25.00 -19.69
C ARG A 3 -29.68 25.74 -18.51
N ILE A 4 -31.01 25.83 -18.46
CA ILE A 4 -31.75 26.41 -17.31
C ILE A 4 -32.03 25.33 -16.23
N PHE A 5 -31.79 24.04 -16.53
CA PHE A 5 -32.11 22.92 -15.65
C PHE A 5 -31.00 22.52 -14.67
N SER A 6 -29.74 22.96 -14.83
CA SER A 6 -28.70 22.72 -13.82
C SER A 6 -29.05 23.41 -12.48
N LEU A 7 -29.79 24.52 -12.51
CA LEU A 7 -30.42 25.17 -11.35
C LEU A 7 -31.57 24.34 -10.74
N ILE A 8 -32.20 23.47 -11.53
CA ILE A 8 -33.32 22.63 -11.11
C ILE A 8 -32.83 21.32 -10.47
N LEU A 9 -31.60 20.86 -10.79
CA LEU A 9 -30.92 19.73 -10.14
C LEU A 9 -30.87 19.91 -8.61
N ILE A 10 -30.57 21.13 -8.16
CA ILE A 10 -30.48 21.49 -6.74
C ILE A 10 -31.86 21.50 -6.06
N LEU A 11 -32.95 21.69 -6.82
CA LEU A 11 -34.31 21.87 -6.29
C LEU A 11 -35.18 20.60 -6.32
N LEU A 12 -34.82 19.54 -7.05
CA LEU A 12 -35.67 18.37 -7.27
C LEU A 12 -35.19 17.05 -6.64
N ILE A 13 -33.95 16.97 -6.14
CA ILE A 13 -33.44 15.77 -5.49
C ILE A 13 -33.73 15.88 -3.99
N VAL A 14 -34.93 15.44 -3.59
CA VAL A 14 -35.36 15.35 -2.18
C VAL A 14 -35.76 13.91 -1.92
N ILE A 15 -34.85 13.12 -1.35
CA ILE A 15 -35.17 11.84 -0.72
C ILE A 15 -34.50 11.85 0.65
N PRO A 16 -35.26 11.87 1.75
CA PRO A 16 -34.69 11.97 3.08
C PRO A 16 -33.91 10.70 3.42
N TYR A 17 -32.60 10.84 3.64
CA TYR A 17 -31.74 9.83 4.22
C TYR A 17 -31.06 10.40 5.47
N ALA A 18 -31.04 9.63 6.55
CA ALA A 18 -30.50 10.06 7.83
C ALA A 18 -29.08 9.51 8.01
N GLY A 19 -28.08 10.37 7.77
CA GLY A 19 -26.66 10.11 8.05
C GLY A 19 -25.75 10.92 7.13
N ALA A 20 -24.68 11.53 7.66
CA ALA A 20 -23.64 12.16 6.86
C ALA A 20 -22.86 11.05 6.12
N LEU A 21 -22.95 11.03 4.79
CA LEU A 21 -22.19 10.10 3.97
C LEU A 21 -20.74 10.59 3.83
N PRO A 22 -19.76 9.68 3.73
CA PRO A 22 -18.39 10.06 3.42
C PRO A 22 -18.33 10.94 2.17
N ILE A 23 -17.47 11.96 2.19
CA ILE A 23 -17.39 12.98 1.14
C ILE A 23 -17.24 12.37 -0.26
N LEU A 24 -16.49 11.27 -0.38
CA LEU A 24 -16.26 10.57 -1.64
C LEU A 24 -17.52 9.84 -2.15
N ASP A 25 -18.30 9.22 -1.27
CA ASP A 25 -19.56 8.58 -1.66
C ASP A 25 -20.61 9.60 -2.09
N ALA A 26 -20.72 10.70 -1.32
CA ALA A 26 -21.66 11.77 -1.62
C ALA A 26 -21.33 12.47 -2.95
N SER A 27 -20.05 12.67 -3.24
CA SER A 27 -19.59 13.36 -4.46
C SER A 27 -19.52 12.46 -5.70
N THR A 28 -19.17 11.19 -5.57
CA THR A 28 -19.29 10.23 -6.69
C THR A 28 -20.75 10.03 -7.08
N ARG A 29 -21.66 9.96 -6.11
CA ARG A 29 -23.11 9.95 -6.39
C ARG A 29 -23.57 11.21 -7.12
N PHE A 30 -23.07 12.39 -6.74
CA PHE A 30 -23.38 13.63 -7.46
C PHE A 30 -22.99 13.53 -8.95
N LEU A 31 -21.82 12.98 -9.26
CA LEU A 31 -21.40 12.80 -10.66
C LEU A 31 -22.31 11.81 -11.40
N ILE A 32 -22.69 10.70 -10.78
CA ILE A 32 -23.56 9.68 -11.37
C ILE A 32 -24.97 10.25 -11.63
N GLU A 33 -25.60 10.86 -10.64
CA GLU A 33 -26.94 11.44 -10.78
C GLU A 33 -26.96 12.66 -11.72
N GLY A 34 -25.81 13.31 -11.88
CA GLY A 34 -25.61 14.44 -12.78
C GLY A 34 -25.38 14.06 -14.24
N GLU A 35 -25.18 12.79 -14.58
CA GLU A 35 -24.78 12.33 -15.93
C GLU A 35 -25.70 12.87 -17.04
N ASP A 36 -27.01 12.78 -16.87
CA ASP A 36 -28.03 13.25 -17.83
C ASP A 36 -27.99 14.76 -18.14
N TYR A 37 -27.26 15.52 -17.31
CA TYR A 37 -27.12 16.97 -17.39
C TYR A 37 -25.76 17.41 -17.95
N MET A 38 -24.85 16.47 -18.22
CA MET A 38 -23.55 16.73 -18.83
C MET A 38 -23.69 16.82 -20.36
N ASP A 39 -23.58 18.04 -20.89
CA ASP A 39 -23.64 18.26 -22.33
C ASP A 39 -22.24 18.20 -22.96
N GLY A 40 -21.17 18.49 -22.20
CA GLY A 40 -19.79 18.60 -22.69
C GLY A 40 -19.00 17.29 -22.66
N THR A 41 -18.22 16.99 -23.71
CA THR A 41 -17.28 15.86 -23.72
C THR A 41 -16.25 15.94 -22.59
N GLN A 42 -15.76 17.15 -22.27
CA GLN A 42 -14.88 17.38 -21.13
C GLN A 42 -15.50 16.95 -19.80
N GLU A 43 -16.76 17.32 -19.53
CA GLU A 43 -17.47 17.04 -18.27
C GLU A 43 -17.62 15.54 -18.05
N ILE A 44 -18.04 14.82 -19.09
CA ILE A 44 -18.20 13.36 -19.07
C ILE A 44 -16.85 12.68 -18.88
N SER A 45 -15.83 13.13 -19.59
CA SER A 45 -14.48 12.54 -19.52
C SER A 45 -13.86 12.70 -18.13
N LEU A 46 -13.92 13.90 -17.55
CA LEU A 46 -13.40 14.16 -16.21
C LEU A 46 -14.19 13.40 -15.15
N SER A 47 -15.52 13.33 -15.27
CA SER A 47 -16.36 12.56 -14.37
C SER A 47 -16.02 11.07 -14.44
N LEU A 48 -15.83 10.51 -15.64
CA LEU A 48 -15.38 9.13 -15.82
C LEU A 48 -14.01 8.90 -15.16
N MET A 49 -13.04 9.81 -15.35
CA MET A 49 -11.74 9.73 -14.68
C MET A 49 -11.87 9.74 -13.15
N ALA A 50 -12.76 10.56 -12.62
CA ALA A 50 -13.04 10.68 -11.19
C ALA A 50 -13.69 9.41 -10.62
N LEU A 51 -14.69 8.85 -11.32
CA LEU A 51 -15.34 7.59 -10.94
C LEU A 51 -14.34 6.42 -10.98
N LEU A 52 -13.55 6.30 -12.04
CA LEU A 52 -12.51 5.27 -12.13
C LEU A 52 -11.49 5.36 -10.98
N SER A 53 -11.12 6.58 -10.58
CA SER A 53 -10.20 6.80 -9.45
C SER A 53 -10.80 6.38 -8.10
N SER A 54 -12.13 6.36 -8.00
CA SER A 54 -12.88 6.08 -6.77
C SER A 54 -13.44 4.66 -6.68
N TYR A 55 -13.35 3.86 -7.75
CA TYR A 55 -14.07 2.58 -7.88
C TYR A 55 -13.83 1.59 -6.73
N SER A 56 -12.60 1.48 -6.23
CA SER A 56 -12.27 0.57 -5.12
C SER A 56 -12.39 1.20 -3.73
N ILE A 57 -12.86 2.46 -3.64
CA ILE A 57 -12.84 3.27 -2.43
C ILE A 57 -14.26 3.68 -2.03
N ALA A 58 -15.09 4.09 -2.99
CA ALA A 58 -16.48 4.47 -2.78
C ALA A 58 -17.36 3.21 -2.67
N GLU A 59 -18.18 3.12 -1.61
CA GLU A 59 -18.90 1.89 -1.26
C GLU A 59 -19.98 1.50 -2.29
N ASN A 60 -20.61 2.50 -2.90
CA ASN A 60 -21.79 2.31 -3.76
C ASN A 60 -21.52 2.50 -5.25
N LEU A 61 -20.26 2.65 -5.66
CA LEU A 61 -19.90 2.85 -7.06
C LEU A 61 -19.80 1.51 -7.79
N THR A 62 -20.66 1.29 -8.79
CA THR A 62 -20.71 0.02 -9.53
C THR A 62 -20.06 0.09 -10.91
N LYS A 63 -19.79 -1.08 -11.52
CA LYS A 63 -19.26 -1.15 -12.89
C LYS A 63 -20.25 -0.62 -13.91
N GLU A 64 -21.55 -0.77 -13.65
CA GLU A 64 -22.62 -0.25 -14.51
C GLU A 64 -22.61 1.28 -14.53
N ASN A 65 -22.33 1.94 -13.40
CA ASN A 65 -22.17 3.39 -13.38
C ASN A 65 -21.00 3.84 -14.28
N ILE A 66 -19.86 3.17 -14.19
CA ILE A 66 -18.70 3.46 -15.05
C ILE A 66 -19.02 3.17 -16.52
N ALA A 67 -19.70 2.05 -16.80
CA ALA A 67 -20.07 1.65 -18.14
C ALA A 67 -20.97 2.68 -18.84
N SER A 68 -21.90 3.31 -18.12
CA SER A 68 -22.76 4.36 -18.68
C SER A 68 -21.95 5.54 -19.27
N PHE A 69 -20.97 6.04 -18.53
CA PHE A 69 -20.08 7.11 -18.97
C PHE A 69 -19.19 6.68 -20.14
N VAL A 70 -18.69 5.44 -20.11
CA VAL A 70 -17.92 4.85 -21.22
C VAL A 70 -18.78 4.79 -22.48
N ASP A 71 -19.98 4.25 -22.38
CA ASP A 71 -20.91 4.09 -23.51
C ASP A 71 -21.27 5.45 -24.12
N GLU A 72 -21.48 6.47 -23.28
CA GLU A 72 -21.76 7.83 -23.75
C GLU A 72 -20.56 8.44 -24.51
N LEU A 73 -19.31 8.23 -24.05
CA LEU A 73 -18.13 8.65 -24.81
C LEU A 73 -17.98 7.86 -26.12
N LEU A 74 -18.20 6.55 -26.11
CA LEU A 74 -18.13 5.72 -27.32
C LEU A 74 -19.16 6.15 -28.36
N LYS A 75 -20.39 6.45 -27.92
CA LYS A 75 -21.48 6.93 -28.79
C LYS A 75 -21.18 8.30 -29.42
N ARG A 76 -20.47 9.18 -28.70
CA ARG A 76 -20.14 10.54 -29.17
C ARG A 76 -18.94 10.61 -30.12
N GLN A 77 -18.20 9.52 -30.32
CA GLN A 77 -17.03 9.53 -31.21
C GLN A 77 -17.45 9.76 -32.67
N ASN A 78 -16.84 10.76 -33.31
CA ASN A 78 -17.09 11.05 -34.72
C ASN A 78 -16.41 10.03 -35.65
N GLU A 79 -16.82 9.99 -36.92
CA GLU A 79 -16.25 9.07 -37.93
C GLU A 79 -14.74 9.25 -38.14
N ASP A 80 -14.22 10.47 -37.91
CA ASP A 80 -12.80 10.78 -38.00
C ASP A 80 -11.97 10.28 -36.80
N GLY A 81 -12.64 9.73 -35.79
CA GLY A 81 -12.05 9.19 -34.58
C GLY A 81 -11.91 10.19 -33.43
N GLY A 82 -12.17 11.48 -33.67
CA GLY A 82 -12.11 12.52 -32.64
C GLY A 82 -13.45 12.75 -31.93
N TRP A 83 -13.42 13.65 -30.96
CA TRP A 83 -14.58 14.17 -30.24
C TRP A 83 -14.62 15.69 -30.36
N GLY A 84 -15.82 16.22 -30.48
CA GLY A 84 -16.08 17.65 -30.35
C GLY A 84 -16.62 18.02 -28.97
N TYR A 85 -16.95 19.30 -28.78
CA TYR A 85 -17.44 19.84 -27.51
C TYR A 85 -18.73 19.15 -27.00
N TYR A 86 -19.69 18.87 -27.89
CA TYR A 86 -20.92 18.10 -27.61
C TYR A 86 -21.17 17.05 -28.70
N GLU A 87 -22.14 16.15 -28.49
CA GLU A 87 -22.52 15.10 -29.45
C GLU A 87 -22.75 15.64 -30.87
N GLY A 88 -22.02 15.11 -31.85
CA GLY A 88 -22.13 15.50 -33.27
C GLY A 88 -21.47 16.83 -33.66
N SER A 89 -20.79 17.51 -32.72
CA SER A 89 -19.96 18.68 -33.05
C SER A 89 -18.63 18.27 -33.69
N VAL A 90 -17.97 19.22 -34.38
CA VAL A 90 -16.69 18.98 -35.07
C VAL A 90 -15.61 18.54 -34.10
N SER A 91 -14.88 17.49 -34.44
CA SER A 91 -13.77 16.98 -33.65
C SER A 91 -12.68 18.04 -33.45
N ASN A 92 -12.23 18.20 -32.21
CA ASN A 92 -11.15 19.11 -31.84
C ASN A 92 -10.16 18.43 -30.89
N VAL A 93 -8.95 18.99 -30.79
CA VAL A 93 -7.84 18.38 -30.06
C VAL A 93 -8.09 18.33 -28.56
N VAL A 94 -8.72 19.35 -27.97
CA VAL A 94 -8.94 19.44 -26.52
C VAL A 94 -9.93 18.37 -26.05
N ASP A 95 -11.13 18.32 -26.65
CA ASP A 95 -12.15 17.35 -26.28
C ASP A 95 -11.74 15.91 -26.63
N THR A 96 -11.03 15.72 -27.75
CA THR A 96 -10.46 14.42 -28.10
C THR A 96 -9.42 13.98 -27.05
N SER A 97 -8.60 14.89 -26.54
CA SER A 97 -7.60 14.59 -25.51
C SER A 97 -8.27 14.14 -24.22
N TYR A 98 -9.28 14.86 -23.73
CA TYR A 98 -10.06 14.45 -22.55
C TYR A 98 -10.68 13.06 -22.71
N ALA A 99 -11.35 12.81 -23.84
CA ALA A 99 -11.98 11.51 -24.11
C ALA A 99 -10.94 10.38 -24.18
N VAL A 100 -9.79 10.62 -24.83
CA VAL A 100 -8.69 9.65 -24.94
C VAL A 100 -8.08 9.32 -23.57
N ILE A 101 -7.88 10.31 -22.69
CA ILE A 101 -7.38 10.07 -21.33
C ILE A 101 -8.38 9.22 -20.53
N ALA A 102 -9.66 9.60 -20.56
CA ALA A 102 -10.70 8.88 -19.83
C ALA A 102 -10.87 7.43 -20.33
N LEU A 103 -10.89 7.23 -21.66
CA LEU A 103 -10.99 5.90 -22.26
C LEU A 103 -9.73 5.07 -22.03
N LYS A 104 -8.54 5.66 -21.91
CA LYS A 104 -7.33 4.93 -21.53
C LYS A 104 -7.45 4.37 -20.11
N ARG A 105 -7.87 5.18 -19.15
CA ARG A 105 -8.10 4.73 -17.77
C ARG A 105 -9.20 3.65 -17.71
N ALA A 106 -10.26 3.79 -18.51
CA ALA A 106 -11.29 2.77 -18.63
C ALA A 106 -10.75 1.47 -19.26
N ALA A 107 -9.92 1.57 -20.30
CA ALA A 107 -9.31 0.40 -20.94
C ALA A 107 -8.46 -0.40 -19.95
N ASP A 108 -7.68 0.28 -19.11
CA ASP A 108 -6.87 -0.38 -18.07
C ASP A 108 -7.76 -1.07 -17.03
N PHE A 109 -8.87 -0.44 -16.65
CA PHE A 109 -9.85 -1.00 -15.72
C PHE A 109 -10.51 -2.29 -16.25
N TYR A 110 -10.84 -2.34 -17.54
CA TYR A 110 -11.50 -3.51 -18.17
C TYR A 110 -10.52 -4.56 -18.75
N ALA A 111 -9.22 -4.30 -18.74
CA ALA A 111 -8.20 -5.18 -19.33
C ALA A 111 -8.22 -6.61 -18.75
N SER A 112 -8.58 -6.75 -17.47
CA SER A 112 -8.64 -8.05 -16.78
C SER A 112 -9.94 -8.82 -17.00
N THR A 113 -11.03 -8.17 -17.42
CA THR A 113 -12.37 -8.77 -17.50
C THR A 113 -12.86 -9.06 -18.92
N GLY A 114 -12.24 -8.45 -19.94
CA GLY A 114 -12.54 -8.67 -21.36
C GLY A 114 -13.86 -8.07 -21.88
N GLU A 115 -14.84 -7.77 -21.02
CA GLU A 115 -16.04 -7.01 -21.36
C GLU A 115 -15.70 -5.54 -21.71
N SER A 116 -16.28 -5.00 -22.79
CA SER A 116 -16.11 -3.63 -23.31
C SER A 116 -14.69 -3.20 -23.70
N TYR A 117 -13.64 -3.93 -23.30
CA TYR A 117 -12.24 -3.61 -23.60
C TYR A 117 -11.96 -3.41 -25.08
N TYR A 118 -12.53 -4.26 -25.95
CA TYR A 118 -12.32 -4.19 -27.39
C TYR A 118 -12.87 -2.90 -28.01
N ASP A 119 -14.08 -2.50 -27.62
CA ASP A 119 -14.73 -1.30 -28.14
C ASP A 119 -14.02 -0.04 -27.65
N ILE A 120 -13.67 0.00 -26.37
CA ILE A 120 -12.85 1.07 -25.76
C ILE A 120 -11.50 1.18 -26.47
N SER A 121 -10.78 0.05 -26.63
CA SER A 121 -9.47 0.03 -27.29
C SER A 121 -9.54 0.46 -28.76
N SER A 122 -10.63 0.10 -29.45
CA SER A 122 -10.88 0.52 -30.83
C SER A 122 -11.11 2.02 -30.92
N ALA A 123 -11.96 2.58 -30.06
CA ALA A 123 -12.23 4.02 -29.99
C ALA A 123 -10.98 4.82 -29.59
N LEU A 124 -10.26 4.36 -28.57
CA LEU A 124 -9.00 4.95 -28.10
C LEU A 124 -7.96 5.06 -29.22
N ARG A 125 -7.75 3.98 -29.98
CA ARG A 125 -6.83 3.96 -31.12
C ARG A 125 -7.22 4.95 -32.21
N LYS A 126 -8.52 5.12 -32.49
CA LYS A 126 -9.00 6.12 -33.45
C LYS A 126 -8.77 7.55 -32.93
N GLY A 127 -9.03 7.80 -31.65
CA GLY A 127 -8.74 9.08 -30.98
C GLY A 127 -7.27 9.45 -31.02
N LEU A 128 -6.39 8.52 -30.66
CA LEU A 128 -4.94 8.70 -30.77
C LEU A 128 -4.51 8.97 -32.22
N SER A 129 -5.11 8.27 -33.20
CA SER A 129 -4.86 8.57 -34.61
C SER A 129 -5.31 9.97 -35.00
N PHE A 130 -6.42 10.47 -34.47
CA PHE A 130 -6.87 11.84 -34.70
C PHE A 130 -5.84 12.84 -34.15
N LEU A 131 -5.40 12.67 -32.90
CA LEU A 131 -4.39 13.53 -32.27
C LEU A 131 -3.09 13.55 -33.08
N VAL A 132 -2.54 12.38 -33.41
CA VAL A 132 -1.28 12.29 -34.18
C VAL A 132 -1.40 12.93 -35.58
N LYS A 133 -2.55 12.79 -36.25
CA LYS A 133 -2.79 13.43 -37.56
C LYS A 133 -3.01 14.94 -37.47
N SER A 134 -3.42 15.43 -36.30
CA SER A 134 -3.67 16.85 -36.05
C SER A 134 -2.43 17.62 -35.66
N TYR A 135 -1.30 16.93 -35.44
CA TYR A 135 -0.02 17.55 -35.12
C TYR A 135 0.48 18.42 -36.28
N THR A 136 0.79 19.69 -36.00
CA THR A 136 1.28 20.66 -36.96
C THR A 136 2.54 21.34 -36.44
N MET A 137 3.57 21.44 -37.29
CA MET A 137 4.86 22.05 -36.93
C MET A 137 5.49 21.43 -35.67
N ASN A 138 5.30 22.08 -34.52
CA ASN A 138 5.82 21.71 -33.21
C ASN A 138 4.72 21.57 -32.14
N GLY A 139 3.43 21.48 -32.51
CA GLY A 139 2.35 21.36 -31.54
C GLY A 139 0.99 21.06 -32.17
N TRP A 140 -0.08 21.52 -31.53
CA TRP A 140 -1.46 21.34 -31.98
C TRP A 140 -2.24 22.65 -31.86
N GLY A 141 -3.04 22.96 -32.86
CA GLY A 141 -4.13 23.94 -32.74
C GLY A 141 -5.45 23.26 -32.35
N TYR A 142 -6.52 24.03 -32.18
CA TYR A 142 -7.81 23.46 -31.76
C TYR A 142 -8.39 22.42 -32.73
N ILE A 143 -8.26 22.63 -34.04
CA ILE A 143 -8.76 21.71 -35.08
C ILE A 143 -7.62 21.30 -36.03
N PRO A 144 -7.76 20.19 -36.77
CA PRO A 144 -6.69 19.74 -37.66
C PRO A 144 -6.27 20.81 -38.69
N ASN A 145 -4.96 20.90 -38.96
CA ASN A 145 -4.35 21.84 -39.92
C ASN A 145 -4.39 23.32 -39.52
N THR A 146 -4.57 23.66 -38.24
CA THR A 146 -4.32 25.01 -37.73
C THR A 146 -2.94 25.15 -37.09
N LEU A 147 -2.52 26.39 -36.83
CA LEU A 147 -1.25 26.66 -36.14
C LEU A 147 -1.30 26.14 -34.69
N PRO A 148 -0.16 25.74 -34.12
CA PRO A 148 -0.08 25.39 -32.71
C PRO A 148 -0.59 26.51 -31.80
N GLU A 149 -1.38 26.12 -30.81
CA GLU A 149 -1.95 26.94 -29.75
C GLU A 149 -1.59 26.30 -28.40
N PHE A 150 -1.51 27.10 -27.33
CA PHE A 150 -0.98 26.62 -26.04
C PHE A 150 -1.84 25.50 -25.46
N TYR A 151 -3.14 25.73 -25.31
CA TYR A 151 -4.02 24.80 -24.61
C TYR A 151 -4.24 23.46 -25.37
N PRO A 152 -4.49 23.44 -26.69
CA PRO A 152 -4.58 22.19 -27.44
C PRO A 152 -3.27 21.39 -27.45
N THR A 153 -2.12 22.08 -27.54
CA THR A 153 -0.81 21.42 -27.46
C THR A 153 -0.62 20.77 -26.10
N LEU A 154 -0.97 21.47 -25.02
CA LEU A 154 -0.85 20.97 -23.67
C LEU A 154 -1.70 19.72 -23.42
N MET A 155 -2.97 19.77 -23.85
CA MET A 155 -3.90 18.64 -23.71
C MET A 155 -3.46 17.43 -24.54
N ALA A 156 -2.96 17.64 -25.76
CA ALA A 156 -2.44 16.56 -26.60
C ALA A 156 -1.20 15.89 -25.98
N VAL A 157 -0.30 16.66 -25.37
CA VAL A 157 0.87 16.10 -24.65
C VAL A 157 0.41 15.23 -23.48
N TRP A 158 -0.56 15.69 -22.67
CA TRP A 158 -1.11 14.90 -21.58
C TRP A 158 -1.77 13.60 -22.09
N ALA A 159 -2.64 13.69 -23.10
CA ALA A 159 -3.30 12.52 -23.66
C ALA A 159 -2.32 11.49 -24.26
N LEU A 160 -1.27 11.96 -24.94
CA LEU A 160 -0.22 11.08 -25.47
C LEU A 160 0.59 10.44 -24.34
N GLY A 161 0.94 11.20 -23.30
CA GLY A 161 1.68 10.68 -22.15
C GLY A 161 0.95 9.55 -21.41
N GLU A 162 -0.33 9.75 -21.11
CA GLU A 162 -1.20 8.72 -20.51
C GLU A 162 -1.30 7.46 -21.39
N ASN A 163 -1.02 7.58 -22.69
CA ASN A 163 -1.02 6.50 -23.67
C ASN A 163 0.39 5.99 -24.04
N GLY A 164 1.39 6.22 -23.19
CA GLY A 164 2.71 5.62 -23.28
C GLY A 164 3.71 6.36 -24.18
N TYR A 165 3.39 7.58 -24.61
CA TYR A 165 4.37 8.44 -25.27
C TYR A 165 5.27 9.11 -24.22
N THR A 166 6.55 9.26 -24.52
CA THR A 166 7.54 9.85 -23.60
C THR A 166 8.02 11.20 -24.09
N GLU A 167 8.79 11.93 -23.29
CA GLU A 167 9.44 13.18 -23.67
C GLU A 167 10.26 13.07 -24.98
N LYS A 168 10.74 11.86 -25.31
CA LYS A 168 11.54 11.56 -26.51
C LYS A 168 10.70 11.17 -27.71
N SER A 169 9.38 11.03 -27.54
CA SER A 169 8.49 10.75 -28.65
C SER A 169 8.47 11.95 -29.61
N ARG A 170 8.52 11.65 -30.91
CA ARG A 170 8.62 12.63 -31.99
C ARG A 170 7.68 13.84 -31.87
N TYR A 171 6.45 13.59 -31.44
CA TYR A 171 5.40 14.61 -31.34
C TYR A 171 5.47 15.41 -30.02
N VAL A 172 6.07 14.81 -28.99
CA VAL A 172 6.13 15.36 -27.62
C VAL A 172 7.33 16.29 -27.47
N GLU A 173 8.51 15.91 -27.96
CA GLU A 173 9.74 16.70 -27.81
C GLU A 173 9.56 18.15 -28.34
N GLY A 174 9.04 18.28 -29.57
CA GLY A 174 8.78 19.59 -30.18
C GLY A 174 7.68 20.38 -29.45
N ALA A 175 6.68 19.68 -28.90
CA ALA A 175 5.56 20.27 -28.18
C ALA A 175 5.96 20.81 -26.81
N ILE A 176 6.84 20.12 -26.09
CA ILE A 176 7.41 20.63 -24.84
C ILE A 176 8.19 21.91 -25.11
N ALA A 177 9.05 21.93 -26.15
CA ALA A 177 9.79 23.13 -26.53
C ALA A 177 8.86 24.30 -26.90
N TYR A 178 7.75 24.02 -27.59
CA TYR A 178 6.71 25.02 -27.86
C TYR A 178 6.09 25.58 -26.57
N LEU A 179 5.63 24.71 -25.67
CA LEU A 179 4.98 25.08 -24.40
C LEU A 179 5.89 25.90 -23.48
N GLU A 180 7.20 25.70 -23.53
CA GLU A 180 8.17 26.50 -22.77
C GLU A 180 8.44 27.88 -23.39
N SER A 181 8.13 28.06 -24.67
CA SER A 181 8.38 29.31 -25.42
C SER A 181 7.13 30.14 -25.70
N ALA A 182 5.94 29.63 -25.37
CA ALA A 182 4.67 30.26 -25.71
C ALA A 182 4.43 31.57 -24.93
N GLU A 183 4.10 32.65 -25.64
CA GLU A 183 3.86 33.98 -25.05
C GLU A 183 2.42 34.18 -24.53
N SER A 184 1.46 33.38 -25.01
CA SER A 184 0.05 33.42 -24.62
C SER A 184 -0.44 32.03 -24.23
N MET A 185 -1.16 31.93 -23.12
CA MET A 185 -1.66 30.65 -22.59
C MET A 185 -3.11 30.36 -23.01
N GLU A 186 -3.89 31.36 -23.42
CA GLU A 186 -5.32 31.26 -23.82
C GLU A 186 -6.30 30.74 -22.74
N ILE A 187 -5.76 30.24 -21.63
CA ILE A 187 -6.43 29.82 -20.41
C ILE A 187 -5.83 30.59 -19.23
N SER A 188 -6.49 30.53 -18.07
CA SER A 188 -5.98 31.14 -16.84
C SER A 188 -4.64 30.53 -16.43
N GLU A 189 -3.85 31.32 -15.70
CA GLU A 189 -2.53 30.91 -15.23
C GLU A 189 -2.61 29.65 -14.34
N ALA A 190 -3.60 29.57 -13.44
CA ALA A 190 -3.82 28.41 -12.58
C ALA A 190 -4.09 27.13 -13.38
N LYS A 191 -4.96 27.20 -14.39
CA LYS A 191 -5.26 26.06 -15.26
C LYS A 191 -4.06 25.66 -16.11
N ALA A 192 -3.32 26.63 -16.64
CA ALA A 192 -2.08 26.39 -17.40
C ALA A 192 -1.04 25.65 -16.54
N VAL A 193 -0.78 26.13 -15.32
CA VAL A 193 0.18 25.52 -14.39
C VAL A 193 -0.24 24.09 -14.05
N GLY A 194 -1.49 23.87 -13.63
CA GLY A 194 -1.97 22.54 -13.24
C GLY A 194 -1.90 21.53 -14.39
N LEU A 195 -2.39 21.90 -15.57
CA LEU A 195 -2.36 21.01 -16.74
C LEU A 195 -0.92 20.76 -17.25
N LYS A 196 -0.02 21.75 -17.16
CA LYS A 196 1.40 21.59 -17.51
C LYS A 196 2.09 20.55 -16.64
N ILE A 197 1.82 20.55 -15.33
CA ILE A 197 2.34 19.53 -14.42
C ILE A 197 1.81 18.14 -14.78
N LEU A 198 0.50 17.98 -15.07
CA LEU A 198 -0.07 16.69 -15.49
C LEU A 198 0.55 16.20 -16.79
N ALA A 199 0.64 17.07 -17.80
CA ALA A 199 1.22 16.74 -19.09
C ALA A 199 2.68 16.30 -18.95
N TYR A 200 3.50 17.06 -18.23
CA TYR A 200 4.93 16.76 -18.04
C TYR A 200 5.15 15.48 -17.24
N LYS A 201 4.38 15.28 -16.16
CA LYS A 201 4.39 14.04 -15.41
C LYS A 201 4.07 12.84 -16.30
N SER A 202 3.02 12.95 -17.12
CA SER A 202 2.53 11.83 -17.95
C SER A 202 3.53 11.36 -19.02
N VAL A 203 4.40 12.25 -19.51
CA VAL A 203 5.44 11.91 -20.52
C VAL A 203 6.82 11.64 -19.91
N GLY A 204 6.94 11.71 -18.58
CA GLY A 204 8.21 11.54 -17.87
C GLY A 204 9.19 12.70 -18.03
N TYR A 205 8.69 13.90 -18.34
CA TYR A 205 9.52 15.11 -18.40
C TYR A 205 9.74 15.66 -16.99
N GLN A 206 10.96 16.12 -16.70
CA GLN A 206 11.29 16.70 -15.41
C GLN A 206 10.51 17.99 -15.19
N ILE A 207 9.64 18.01 -14.17
CA ILE A 207 8.85 19.19 -13.83
C ILE A 207 9.77 20.24 -13.20
N PRO A 208 9.80 21.49 -13.71
CA PRO A 208 10.58 22.56 -13.10
C PRO A 208 10.08 22.90 -11.69
N GLU A 209 10.99 23.05 -10.73
CA GLU A 209 10.64 23.43 -9.34
C GLU A 209 9.86 24.74 -9.27
N SER A 210 10.22 25.72 -10.11
CA SER A 210 9.49 27.00 -10.23
C SER A 210 8.03 26.83 -10.64
N LEU A 211 7.67 25.74 -11.35
CA LEU A 211 6.30 25.46 -11.73
C LEU A 211 5.49 24.92 -10.53
N ILE A 212 6.13 24.13 -9.67
CA ILE A 212 5.54 23.64 -8.42
C ILE A 212 5.39 24.78 -7.41
N GLU A 213 6.41 25.64 -7.25
CA GLU A 213 6.32 26.85 -6.44
C GLU A 213 5.16 27.75 -6.89
N LYS A 214 4.99 27.90 -8.21
CA LYS A 214 3.87 28.68 -8.76
C LYS A 214 2.51 28.03 -8.51
N ALA A 215 2.42 26.71 -8.56
CA ALA A 215 1.20 25.99 -8.19
C ALA A 215 0.82 26.24 -6.72
N TRP A 216 1.80 26.21 -5.80
CA TRP A 216 1.61 26.54 -4.39
C TRP A 216 1.20 28.01 -4.16
N GLU A 217 1.79 28.94 -4.90
CA GLU A 217 1.39 30.36 -4.84
C GLU A 217 -0.08 30.54 -5.26
N LEU A 218 -0.46 29.95 -6.39
CA LEU A 218 -1.80 30.10 -6.96
C LEU A 218 -2.86 29.39 -6.12
N VAL A 219 -2.63 28.16 -5.67
CA VAL A 219 -3.62 27.38 -4.90
C VAL A 219 -3.92 28.00 -3.52
N ASN A 220 -3.00 28.80 -2.97
CA ASN A 220 -3.21 29.51 -1.71
C ASN A 220 -3.86 30.88 -1.90
N SER A 221 -3.87 31.41 -3.12
CA SER A 221 -4.51 32.69 -3.46
C SER A 221 -6.04 32.62 -3.37
N ASP A 222 -6.67 33.73 -3.01
CA ASP A 222 -8.12 33.91 -3.05
C ASP A 222 -8.64 34.34 -4.43
N ALA A 223 -7.72 34.62 -5.37
CA ALA A 223 -8.06 35.12 -6.71
C ALA A 223 -8.43 34.03 -7.72
N ILE A 224 -8.21 32.75 -7.40
CA ILE A 224 -8.51 31.62 -8.28
C ILE A 224 -9.92 31.07 -8.03
N THR A 225 -10.51 30.50 -9.07
CA THR A 225 -11.83 29.86 -9.01
C THR A 225 -11.78 28.52 -8.26
N ILE A 226 -12.95 27.94 -7.96
CA ILE A 226 -13.04 26.66 -7.24
C ILE A 226 -12.59 25.50 -8.13
N ASP A 227 -12.89 25.51 -9.43
CA ASP A 227 -12.39 24.51 -10.38
C ASP A 227 -10.85 24.55 -10.51
N GLU A 228 -10.26 25.74 -10.59
CA GLU A 228 -8.81 25.93 -10.63
C GLU A 228 -8.15 25.43 -9.34
N ARG A 229 -8.78 25.72 -8.18
CA ARG A 229 -8.30 25.23 -6.89
C ARG A 229 -8.38 23.72 -6.82
N ALA A 230 -9.49 23.11 -7.24
CA ALA A 230 -9.65 21.66 -7.28
C ALA A 230 -8.61 20.99 -8.20
N LEU A 231 -8.35 21.56 -9.38
CA LEU A 231 -7.29 21.08 -10.28
C LEU A 231 -5.90 21.17 -9.62
N LEU A 232 -5.54 22.32 -9.05
CA LEU A 232 -4.23 22.49 -8.41
C LEU A 232 -4.07 21.59 -7.19
N THR A 233 -5.13 21.40 -6.38
CA THR A 233 -5.14 20.43 -5.27
C THR A 233 -4.91 19.02 -5.79
N TYR A 234 -5.61 18.59 -6.86
CA TYR A 234 -5.41 17.27 -7.45
C TYR A 234 -3.96 17.06 -7.91
N VAL A 235 -3.41 18.06 -8.59
CA VAL A 235 -2.05 18.04 -9.14
C VAL A 235 -1.00 17.99 -8.04
N LEU A 236 -1.11 18.83 -7.02
CA LEU A 236 -0.18 18.86 -5.89
C LEU A 236 -0.27 17.57 -5.06
N THR A 237 -1.49 17.06 -4.81
CA THR A 237 -1.69 15.77 -4.13
C THR A 237 -1.02 14.63 -4.91
N THR A 238 -1.18 14.64 -6.23
CA THR A 238 -0.60 13.64 -7.13
C THR A 238 0.93 13.76 -7.24
N HIS A 239 1.50 14.95 -7.06
CA HIS A 239 2.94 15.20 -7.19
C HIS A 239 3.70 15.02 -5.88
N GLU A 240 3.25 15.68 -4.81
CA GLU A 240 3.91 15.75 -3.49
C GLU A 240 3.52 14.59 -2.56
N GLY A 241 2.38 13.94 -2.82
CA GLY A 241 1.79 12.99 -1.90
C GLY A 241 1.00 13.68 -0.77
N LEU A 242 0.67 12.92 0.29
CA LEU A 242 -0.17 13.41 1.39
C LEU A 242 0.67 14.07 2.50
N THR A 243 1.28 15.22 2.19
CA THR A 243 2.02 16.06 3.15
C THR A 243 1.07 16.90 4.00
N PHE A 244 1.58 17.55 5.05
CA PHE A 244 0.77 18.44 5.89
C PHE A 244 0.19 19.62 5.10
N GLU A 245 0.96 20.21 4.19
CA GLU A 245 0.47 21.30 3.35
C GLU A 245 -0.60 20.81 2.36
N VAL A 246 -0.46 19.59 1.82
CA VAL A 246 -1.51 18.98 0.98
C VAL A 246 -2.77 18.68 1.81
N ALA A 247 -2.63 18.23 3.06
CA ALA A 247 -3.77 18.05 3.96
C ALA A 247 -4.55 19.35 4.20
N LYS A 248 -3.86 20.50 4.32
CA LYS A 248 -4.52 21.83 4.34
C LYS A 248 -5.30 22.12 3.07
N LEU A 249 -4.76 21.79 1.90
CA LEU A 249 -5.45 21.99 0.62
C LEU A 249 -6.72 21.14 0.53
N LEU A 250 -6.66 19.89 0.97
CA LEU A 250 -7.81 18.98 0.99
C LEU A 250 -8.89 19.44 1.98
N SER A 251 -8.48 19.87 3.17
CA SER A 251 -9.37 20.46 4.18
C SER A 251 -10.05 21.73 3.66
N ARG A 252 -9.27 22.67 3.09
CA ARG A 252 -9.82 23.88 2.45
C ARG A 252 -10.77 23.54 1.30
N LEU A 253 -10.48 22.49 0.54
CA LEU A 253 -11.35 22.04 -0.54
C LEU A 253 -12.65 21.45 0.00
N GLU A 254 -12.62 20.65 1.08
CA GLU A 254 -13.81 20.16 1.78
C GLU A 254 -14.68 21.31 2.30
N ASP A 255 -14.07 22.33 2.91
CA ASP A 255 -14.80 23.50 3.44
C ASP A 255 -15.48 24.33 2.32
N LEU A 256 -14.96 24.27 1.10
CA LEU A 256 -15.55 24.92 -0.09
C LEU A 256 -16.65 24.09 -0.75
N ALA A 257 -16.91 22.88 -0.27
CA ALA A 257 -17.94 22.03 -0.86
C ALA A 257 -19.34 22.56 -0.55
N GLU A 258 -20.22 22.53 -1.55
CA GLU A 258 -21.65 22.73 -1.36
C GLU A 258 -22.29 21.37 -1.07
N SER A 259 -23.09 21.28 0.01
CA SER A 259 -23.82 20.07 0.38
C SER A 259 -25.33 20.29 0.28
N ASN A 260 -26.05 19.31 -0.27
CA ASN A 260 -27.51 19.30 -0.27
C ASN A 260 -28.01 17.88 0.03
N GLU A 261 -28.56 17.71 1.24
CA GLU A 261 -29.01 16.44 1.85
C GLU A 261 -27.93 15.35 1.84
N THR A 262 -27.71 14.81 0.65
CA THR A 262 -27.06 13.55 0.34
C THR A 262 -25.92 13.78 -0.67
N LEU A 263 -25.95 14.87 -1.44
CA LEU A 263 -24.94 15.17 -2.45
C LEU A 263 -23.94 16.19 -1.93
N VAL A 264 -22.67 15.99 -2.31
CA VAL A 264 -21.59 16.95 -2.09
C VAL A 264 -20.96 17.28 -3.43
N TYR A 265 -20.80 18.57 -3.73
CA TYR A 265 -20.26 19.03 -5.00
C TYR A 265 -19.51 20.35 -4.86
N TRP A 266 -18.76 20.71 -5.90
CA TRP A 266 -18.01 21.96 -5.98
C TRP A 266 -18.46 22.75 -7.19
N ALA A 267 -18.66 24.05 -7.02
CA ALA A 267 -19.12 24.93 -8.08
C ALA A 267 -18.48 26.30 -7.97
N ASN A 268 -18.11 26.90 -9.10
CA ASN A 268 -17.73 28.32 -9.12
C ASN A 268 -18.91 29.22 -8.75
N VAL A 269 -18.61 30.37 -8.15
CA VAL A 269 -19.59 31.43 -7.95
C VAL A 269 -20.09 31.88 -9.33
N PRO A 270 -21.41 32.00 -9.54
CA PRO A 270 -21.94 32.34 -10.86
C PRO A 270 -21.58 33.78 -11.20
N GLU A 271 -20.90 33.98 -12.32
CA GLU A 271 -20.91 35.28 -13.00
C GLU A 271 -22.23 35.42 -13.77
N GLU A 272 -22.71 36.64 -14.01
CA GLU A 272 -23.95 36.86 -14.74
C GLU A 272 -23.95 36.09 -16.08
N TRP A 273 -24.86 35.12 -16.23
CA TRP A 273 -25.08 34.30 -17.43
C TRP A 273 -24.03 33.23 -17.78
N THR A 274 -23.14 32.82 -16.85
CA THR A 274 -22.16 31.74 -17.08
C THR A 274 -22.57 30.40 -16.44
N ASN A 275 -22.03 29.29 -16.97
CA ASN A 275 -22.22 27.94 -16.42
C ASN A 275 -21.42 27.84 -15.12
N ARG A 276 -22.05 27.46 -14.01
CA ARG A 276 -21.31 27.00 -12.82
C ARG A 276 -20.59 25.73 -13.28
N GLU A 277 -19.26 25.75 -13.42
CA GLU A 277 -18.46 24.58 -13.84
C GLU A 277 -18.48 23.45 -12.79
N VAL A 278 -19.67 22.95 -12.47
CA VAL A 278 -19.95 22.12 -11.31
C VAL A 278 -19.38 20.71 -11.48
N PHE A 279 -19.49 20.14 -12.68
CA PHE A 279 -18.99 18.80 -12.97
C PHE A 279 -17.46 18.78 -13.07
N THR A 280 -16.86 19.79 -13.72
CA THR A 280 -15.39 19.93 -13.81
C THR A 280 -14.77 20.09 -12.43
N ALA A 281 -15.26 21.05 -11.63
CA ALA A 281 -14.75 21.28 -10.27
C ALA A 281 -14.94 20.04 -9.39
N SER A 282 -16.12 19.43 -9.43
CA SER A 282 -16.40 18.22 -8.64
C SER A 282 -15.55 17.03 -9.08
N ALA A 283 -15.31 16.83 -10.37
CA ALA A 283 -14.46 15.74 -10.85
C ALA A 283 -13.01 15.89 -10.38
N PHE A 284 -12.43 17.09 -10.43
CA PHE A 284 -11.08 17.32 -9.88
C PHE A 284 -11.03 17.17 -8.36
N ALA A 285 -12.06 17.62 -7.65
CA ALA A 285 -12.15 17.44 -6.20
C ALA A 285 -12.25 15.95 -5.83
N VAL A 286 -13.13 15.20 -6.49
CA VAL A 286 -13.26 13.74 -6.33
C VAL A 286 -11.93 13.05 -6.61
N MET A 287 -11.23 13.40 -7.70
CA MET A 287 -9.89 12.85 -7.98
C MET A 287 -8.88 13.21 -6.90
N SER A 288 -8.95 14.41 -6.31
CA SER A 288 -8.08 14.82 -5.18
C SER A 288 -8.30 13.91 -3.96
N PHE A 289 -9.56 13.73 -3.54
CA PHE A 289 -9.89 12.88 -2.39
C PHE A 289 -9.64 11.39 -2.66
N ALA A 290 -9.92 10.90 -3.88
CA ALA A 290 -9.61 9.54 -4.28
C ALA A 290 -8.10 9.28 -4.27
N THR A 291 -7.30 10.23 -4.78
CA THR A 291 -5.84 10.14 -4.76
C THR A 291 -5.32 10.19 -3.32
N ALA A 292 -5.84 11.09 -2.48
CA ALA A 292 -5.48 11.13 -1.06
C ALA A 292 -5.82 9.81 -0.35
N ASN A 293 -6.98 9.21 -0.62
CA ASN A 293 -7.37 7.90 -0.11
C ASN A 293 -6.44 6.78 -0.61
N ALA A 294 -6.03 6.81 -1.88
CA ALA A 294 -5.12 5.82 -2.45
C ALA A 294 -3.68 5.97 -1.93
N LEU A 295 -3.27 7.18 -1.55
CA LEU A 295 -1.96 7.47 -0.97
C LEU A 295 -1.90 7.22 0.55
N GLY A 296 -3.01 7.48 1.25
CA GLY A 296 -3.13 7.34 2.71
C GLY A 296 -3.62 5.96 3.14
N GLY A 297 -4.44 5.30 2.33
CA GLY A 297 -4.70 3.86 2.42
C GLY A 297 -3.58 3.11 1.71
N VAL A 298 -3.28 1.89 2.16
CA VAL A 298 -2.37 0.99 1.43
C VAL A 298 -2.93 0.84 0.01
N GLY A 299 -2.23 1.45 -0.95
CA GLY A 299 -2.64 1.41 -2.35
C GLY A 299 -2.73 -0.02 -2.86
N GLY A 300 -3.86 -0.35 -3.49
CA GLY A 300 -3.92 -1.32 -4.58
C GLY A 300 -4.01 -2.81 -4.23
N ILE A 301 -5.21 -3.35 -4.47
CA ILE A 301 -5.50 -4.69 -5.02
C ILE A 301 -5.42 -5.90 -4.05
N ILE A 302 -4.70 -5.83 -2.92
CA ILE A 302 -4.78 -6.89 -1.89
C ILE A 302 -4.80 -6.26 -0.49
N SER A 303 -5.95 -6.33 0.17
CA SER A 303 -6.05 -6.19 1.63
C SER A 303 -5.29 -7.37 2.27
N ILE A 304 -4.09 -7.10 2.78
CA ILE A 304 -3.32 -8.07 3.58
C ILE A 304 -4.12 -8.42 4.84
N GLU A 305 -4.90 -7.46 5.34
CA GLU A 305 -5.80 -7.61 6.47
C GLU A 305 -6.76 -8.79 6.28
N ASP A 306 -7.37 -8.96 5.10
CA ASP A 306 -8.24 -10.12 4.82
C ASP A 306 -7.47 -11.44 4.95
N SER A 307 -6.20 -11.45 4.52
CA SER A 307 -5.36 -12.65 4.53
C SER A 307 -4.92 -13.00 5.95
N CYS A 308 -4.60 -11.99 6.76
CA CYS A 308 -4.25 -12.20 8.15
C CYS A 308 -5.48 -12.65 8.97
N SER A 309 -6.63 -12.01 8.79
CA SER A 309 -7.89 -12.45 9.41
C SER A 309 -8.32 -13.86 8.97
N ALA A 310 -8.02 -14.27 7.73
CA ALA A 310 -8.28 -15.64 7.30
C ALA A 310 -7.39 -16.65 8.02
N LEU A 311 -6.12 -16.33 8.29
CA LEU A 311 -5.19 -17.17 9.07
C LEU A 311 -5.62 -17.30 10.54
N GLU A 312 -6.13 -16.23 11.14
CA GLU A 312 -6.64 -16.25 12.53
C GLU A 312 -7.82 -17.19 12.69
N LYS A 313 -8.81 -17.10 11.79
CA LYS A 313 -10.07 -17.87 11.86
C LYS A 313 -9.87 -19.38 11.79
N VAL A 314 -8.71 -19.85 11.30
CA VAL A 314 -8.39 -21.27 11.12
C VAL A 314 -7.40 -21.79 12.17
N GLN A 315 -7.08 -21.01 13.22
CA GLN A 315 -6.29 -21.49 14.35
C GLN A 315 -7.02 -22.65 15.06
N ASN A 316 -6.28 -23.69 15.42
CA ASN A 316 -6.85 -24.82 16.15
C ASN A 316 -7.08 -24.47 17.64
N PRO A 317 -7.96 -25.21 18.34
CA PRO A 317 -8.20 -24.99 19.77
C PRO A 317 -6.98 -25.18 20.68
N ASP A 318 -5.91 -25.84 20.19
CA ASP A 318 -4.66 -25.99 20.92
C ASP A 318 -3.72 -24.77 20.79
N GLY A 319 -4.11 -23.77 19.99
CA GLY A 319 -3.33 -22.56 19.70
C GLY A 319 -2.43 -22.68 18.46
N GLY A 320 -2.17 -23.89 17.95
CA GLY A 320 -1.33 -24.07 16.78
C GLY A 320 -2.10 -23.99 15.46
N TRP A 321 -1.36 -24.10 14.34
CA TRP A 321 -1.91 -24.24 12.99
C TRP A 321 -1.42 -25.52 12.35
N GLY A 322 -2.34 -26.24 11.70
CA GLY A 322 -2.00 -27.41 10.91
C GLY A 322 -1.71 -27.05 9.45
N TYR A 323 -1.08 -27.97 8.73
CA TYR A 323 -0.77 -27.84 7.29
C TYR A 323 -1.93 -27.30 6.44
N ARG A 324 -3.16 -27.68 6.76
CA ARG A 324 -4.42 -27.14 6.21
C ARG A 324 -5.39 -26.84 7.35
N ALA A 325 -6.35 -25.96 7.09
CA ALA A 325 -7.44 -25.69 8.03
C ALA A 325 -8.11 -27.00 8.49
N GLY A 326 -8.26 -27.16 9.80
CA GLY A 326 -8.84 -28.36 10.44
C GLY A 326 -7.90 -29.56 10.59
N TYR A 327 -6.66 -29.49 10.12
CA TYR A 327 -5.65 -30.53 10.38
C TYR A 327 -4.96 -30.28 11.72
N SER A 328 -4.38 -31.32 12.32
CA SER A 328 -3.61 -31.19 13.56
C SER A 328 -2.45 -30.21 13.41
N SER A 329 -2.23 -29.41 14.46
CA SER A 329 -1.19 -28.40 14.51
C SER A 329 0.21 -28.96 14.28
N ASP A 330 1.00 -28.29 13.46
CA ASP A 330 2.37 -28.66 13.16
C ASP A 330 3.35 -27.48 13.31
N ASP A 331 4.59 -27.81 13.64
CA ASP A 331 5.59 -26.87 14.10
C ASP A 331 6.05 -25.89 13.00
N ARG A 332 6.08 -26.32 11.74
CA ARG A 332 6.54 -25.50 10.60
C ARG A 332 5.45 -24.53 10.16
N THR A 333 4.21 -25.00 10.04
CA THR A 333 3.09 -24.13 9.68
C THR A 333 2.86 -23.09 10.75
N THR A 334 2.87 -23.49 12.03
CA THR A 334 2.74 -22.56 13.16
C THR A 334 3.84 -21.50 13.16
N TYR A 335 5.08 -21.86 12.84
CA TYR A 335 6.18 -20.89 12.68
C TYR A 335 5.89 -19.83 11.60
N TYR A 336 5.52 -20.24 10.38
CA TYR A 336 5.27 -19.29 9.30
C TYR A 336 4.03 -18.43 9.56
N VAL A 337 2.94 -19.03 10.07
CA VAL A 337 1.71 -18.29 10.40
C VAL A 337 1.98 -17.26 11.49
N LEU A 338 2.66 -17.61 12.58
CA LEU A 338 3.01 -16.64 13.62
C LEU A 338 3.92 -15.53 13.07
N LYS A 339 4.89 -15.86 12.23
CA LYS A 339 5.76 -14.88 11.58
C LYS A 339 4.99 -13.93 10.66
N ALA A 340 3.98 -14.44 9.94
CA ALA A 340 3.09 -13.65 9.10
C ALA A 340 2.16 -12.76 9.94
N LEU A 341 1.47 -13.32 10.93
CA LEU A 341 0.57 -12.58 11.81
C LEU A 341 1.29 -11.48 12.59
N LYS A 342 2.55 -11.68 12.99
CA LYS A 342 3.40 -10.63 13.58
C LYS A 342 3.55 -9.40 12.68
N ARG A 343 3.40 -9.55 11.35
CA ARG A 343 3.40 -8.42 10.41
C ARG A 343 2.06 -7.68 10.37
N CYS A 344 0.98 -8.35 10.74
CA CYS A 344 -0.38 -7.85 10.63
C CYS A 344 -0.90 -7.26 11.95
N TYR A 345 -0.56 -7.91 13.08
CA TYR A 345 -1.05 -7.61 14.41
C TYR A 345 0.11 -7.68 15.41
N PHE A 346 0.13 -6.75 16.35
CA PHE A 346 1.07 -6.78 17.46
C PHE A 346 0.32 -7.22 18.73
N LYS A 347 0.85 -8.24 19.43
CA LYS A 347 0.26 -8.81 20.67
C LYS A 347 -1.21 -9.21 20.53
N ASP A 348 -1.48 -10.06 19.56
CA ASP A 348 -2.79 -10.66 19.33
C ASP A 348 -2.99 -11.90 20.22
N GLU A 349 -4.19 -12.12 20.77
CA GLU A 349 -4.51 -13.33 21.57
C GLU A 349 -4.26 -14.61 20.77
N VAL A 350 -4.53 -14.59 19.46
CA VAL A 350 -4.23 -15.68 18.52
C VAL A 350 -2.71 -15.93 18.48
N ILE A 351 -1.90 -14.87 18.40
CA ILE A 351 -0.44 -14.99 18.44
C ILE A 351 0.00 -15.57 19.79
N GLU A 352 -0.53 -15.07 20.91
CA GLU A 352 -0.19 -15.54 22.26
C GLU A 352 -0.47 -17.03 22.44
N LYS A 353 -1.68 -17.50 22.06
CA LYS A 353 -2.02 -18.94 22.07
C LYS A 353 -1.08 -19.78 21.21
N GLY A 354 -0.66 -19.25 20.06
CA GLY A 354 0.31 -19.92 19.20
C GLY A 354 1.70 -20.01 19.82
N LEU A 355 2.15 -18.96 20.52
CA LEU A 355 3.40 -18.96 21.25
C LEU A 355 3.36 -19.92 22.44
N GLU A 356 2.28 -19.95 23.21
CA GLU A 356 2.07 -20.93 24.29
C GLU A 356 2.13 -22.38 23.76
N TRP A 357 1.51 -22.64 22.61
CA TRP A 357 1.60 -23.93 21.94
C TRP A 357 3.06 -24.29 21.63
N VAL A 358 3.83 -23.36 21.05
CA VAL A 358 5.26 -23.56 20.73
C VAL A 358 6.11 -23.79 21.98
N GLU A 359 5.93 -23.00 23.03
CA GLU A 359 6.66 -23.16 24.31
C GLU A 359 6.42 -24.54 24.92
N SER A 360 5.19 -25.06 24.84
CA SER A 360 4.84 -26.39 25.35
C SER A 360 5.45 -27.55 24.54
N ARG A 361 5.86 -27.29 23.29
CA ARG A 361 6.35 -28.25 22.31
C ARG A 361 7.87 -28.33 22.27
N LEU A 362 8.55 -27.20 22.42
CA LEU A 362 10.01 -27.12 22.29
C LEU A 362 10.76 -28.14 23.19
N PRO A 363 10.45 -28.29 24.50
CA PRO A 363 11.13 -29.28 25.35
C PRO A 363 10.89 -30.74 24.90
N LYS A 364 9.67 -31.05 24.44
CA LYS A 364 9.30 -32.40 23.95
C LYS A 364 10.05 -32.74 22.66
N ASN A 365 10.14 -31.77 21.75
CA ASN A 365 10.88 -31.92 20.50
C ASN A 365 12.39 -32.02 20.75
N MET A 366 12.93 -31.28 21.72
CA MET A 366 14.33 -31.38 22.15
C MET A 366 14.63 -32.76 22.76
N GLU A 367 13.74 -33.29 23.61
CA GLU A 367 13.88 -34.65 24.17
C GLU A 367 13.90 -35.71 23.06
N LYS A 368 13.06 -35.56 22.04
CA LYS A 368 13.04 -36.44 20.87
C LYS A 368 14.34 -36.38 20.08
N VAL A 369 14.86 -35.19 19.80
CA VAL A 369 16.18 -34.99 19.14
C VAL A 369 17.29 -35.67 19.96
N SER A 370 17.27 -35.51 21.28
CA SER A 370 18.24 -36.11 22.20
C SER A 370 18.21 -37.65 22.13
N LYS A 371 17.02 -38.26 22.16
CA LYS A 371 16.85 -39.72 22.04
C LYS A 371 17.28 -40.26 20.68
N GLU A 372 17.01 -39.53 19.61
CA GLU A 372 17.32 -39.97 18.25
C GLU A 372 18.76 -39.66 17.84
N GLY A 373 19.46 -38.78 18.57
CA GLY A 373 20.83 -38.37 18.28
C GLY A 373 20.98 -37.63 16.95
N ARG A 374 19.92 -36.97 16.48
CA ARG A 374 19.86 -36.25 15.20
C ARG A 374 18.83 -35.15 15.24
N LEU A 375 19.09 -34.06 14.50
CA LEU A 375 18.16 -32.94 14.39
C LEU A 375 16.83 -33.37 13.76
N ASN A 376 15.78 -32.64 14.11
CA ASN A 376 14.50 -32.71 13.42
C ASN A 376 13.98 -31.29 13.16
N SER A 377 13.18 -31.13 12.11
CA SER A 377 12.67 -29.82 11.70
C SER A 377 11.74 -29.19 12.75
N ALA A 378 10.96 -30.00 13.47
CA ALA A 378 10.02 -29.53 14.48
C ALA A 378 10.70 -28.74 15.62
N TYR A 379 11.80 -29.28 16.15
CA TYR A 379 12.62 -28.60 17.16
C TYR A 379 13.18 -27.27 16.64
N ILE A 380 13.68 -27.27 15.41
CA ILE A 380 14.28 -26.08 14.80
C ILE A 380 13.23 -24.99 14.57
N TYR A 381 12.06 -25.31 14.01
CA TYR A 381 11.02 -24.30 13.78
C TYR A 381 10.44 -23.75 15.08
N ASN A 382 10.24 -24.57 16.13
CA ASN A 382 9.84 -24.04 17.44
C ASN A 382 10.90 -23.06 18.00
N LEU A 383 12.17 -23.42 17.91
CA LEU A 383 13.27 -22.59 18.37
C LEU A 383 13.34 -21.27 17.60
N LEU A 384 13.21 -21.34 16.27
CA LEU A 384 13.16 -20.16 15.41
C LEU A 384 11.96 -19.26 15.73
N THR A 385 10.78 -19.82 16.05
CA THR A 385 9.64 -19.03 16.50
C THR A 385 9.98 -18.26 17.79
N LEU A 386 10.47 -18.92 18.83
CA LEU A 386 10.74 -18.23 20.10
C LEU A 386 11.83 -17.16 19.96
N LEU A 387 12.82 -17.37 19.09
CA LEU A 387 13.83 -16.37 18.74
C LEU A 387 13.21 -15.19 17.98
N GLU A 388 12.35 -15.44 16.99
CA GLU A 388 11.64 -14.42 16.23
C GLU A 388 10.82 -13.49 17.15
N PHE A 389 10.27 -14.01 18.25
CA PHE A 389 9.51 -13.24 19.25
C PHE A 389 10.33 -12.79 20.46
N ASN A 390 11.67 -12.94 20.43
CA ASN A 390 12.58 -12.56 21.52
C ASN A 390 12.22 -13.19 22.88
N MET A 391 11.74 -14.44 22.88
CA MET A 391 11.26 -15.14 24.08
C MET A 391 12.33 -15.98 24.79
N LEU A 392 13.56 -16.02 24.26
CA LEU A 392 14.66 -16.77 24.86
C LEU A 392 15.70 -15.83 25.47
N ASN A 393 16.08 -16.09 26.72
CA ASN A 393 17.18 -15.41 27.37
C ASN A 393 18.54 -15.99 26.95
N GLU A 394 19.63 -15.29 27.28
CA GLU A 394 20.98 -15.70 26.88
C GLU A 394 21.40 -17.08 27.42
N THR A 395 20.94 -17.50 28.59
CA THR A 395 21.26 -18.82 29.15
C THR A 395 20.57 -19.94 28.37
N GLU A 396 19.32 -19.72 27.98
CA GLU A 396 18.57 -20.64 27.13
C GLU A 396 19.21 -20.73 25.75
N LYS A 397 19.57 -19.59 25.14
CA LYS A 397 20.29 -19.57 23.86
C LYS A 397 21.55 -20.41 23.92
N GLN A 398 22.40 -20.23 24.94
CA GLN A 398 23.62 -21.02 25.10
C GLN A 398 23.37 -22.52 25.29
N THR A 399 22.26 -22.89 25.95
CA THR A 399 21.83 -24.29 26.09
C THR A 399 21.49 -24.90 24.73
N HIS A 400 20.73 -24.18 23.90
CA HIS A 400 20.37 -24.61 22.55
C HIS A 400 21.58 -24.68 21.62
N ILE A 401 22.49 -23.70 21.68
CA ILE A 401 23.76 -23.71 20.91
C ILE A 401 24.56 -24.97 21.24
N SER A 402 24.81 -25.21 22.53
CA SER A 402 25.59 -26.36 22.99
C SER A 402 24.97 -27.69 22.57
N PHE A 403 23.63 -27.78 22.66
CA PHE A 403 22.90 -28.98 22.27
C PHE A 403 22.99 -29.26 20.76
N ILE A 404 22.74 -28.26 19.90
CA ILE A 404 22.81 -28.42 18.44
C ILE A 404 24.22 -28.84 18.03
N LYS A 405 25.25 -28.19 18.58
CA LYS A 405 26.65 -28.54 18.32
C LYS A 405 27.02 -29.94 18.79
N SER A 406 26.46 -30.42 19.90
CA SER A 406 26.71 -31.79 20.39
C SER A 406 26.26 -32.89 19.42
N LEU A 407 25.40 -32.56 18.46
CA LEU A 407 24.91 -33.46 17.41
C LEU A 407 25.75 -33.41 16.12
N SER A 408 26.70 -32.48 16.04
CA SER A 408 27.63 -32.31 14.92
C SER A 408 28.67 -33.43 14.89
N GLU A 409 28.97 -33.91 13.69
CA GLU A 409 30.16 -34.75 13.42
C GLU A 409 31.05 -34.02 12.42
N ASP A 410 32.02 -33.25 12.92
CA ASP A 410 32.93 -32.43 12.11
C ASP A 410 32.20 -31.40 11.22
N GLY A 411 31.34 -30.59 11.84
CA GLY A 411 30.53 -29.56 11.19
C GLY A 411 29.37 -30.10 10.36
N LYS A 412 29.02 -31.39 10.49
CA LYS A 412 28.01 -32.05 9.66
C LYS A 412 26.90 -32.64 10.52
N TRP A 413 25.66 -32.40 10.12
CA TRP A 413 24.50 -33.01 10.75
C TRP A 413 23.94 -34.11 9.86
N LYS A 414 23.55 -35.22 10.50
CA LYS A 414 23.28 -36.49 9.82
C LYS A 414 21.92 -37.07 10.16
N THR A 415 21.45 -37.92 9.26
CA THR A 415 20.37 -38.87 9.52
C THR A 415 20.93 -40.29 9.59
N ILE A 416 20.05 -41.29 9.66
CA ILE A 416 20.44 -42.70 9.50
C ILE A 416 21.15 -42.99 8.16
N LEU A 417 21.03 -42.10 7.16
CA LEU A 417 21.66 -42.21 5.85
C LEU A 417 23.04 -41.51 5.77
N GLY A 418 23.56 -41.00 6.89
CA GLY A 418 24.78 -40.21 6.97
C GLY A 418 24.52 -38.70 6.89
N PRO A 419 25.59 -37.87 6.83
CA PRO A 419 25.49 -36.42 6.68
C PRO A 419 24.56 -36.00 5.55
N GLN A 420 23.63 -35.09 5.85
CA GLN A 420 22.61 -34.60 4.92
C GLN A 420 22.74 -33.09 4.70
N PRO A 421 22.61 -32.61 3.45
CA PRO A 421 22.61 -31.18 3.15
C PRO A 421 21.50 -30.44 3.90
N TYR A 422 20.27 -30.98 3.89
CA TYR A 422 19.11 -30.38 4.54
C TYR A 422 19.30 -30.20 6.05
N ASP A 423 19.67 -31.26 6.78
CA ASP A 423 19.87 -31.19 8.23
C ASP A 423 21.03 -30.26 8.62
N THR A 424 22.09 -30.21 7.80
CA THR A 424 23.22 -29.30 8.02
C THR A 424 22.83 -27.85 7.78
N ALA A 425 22.00 -27.56 6.77
CA ALA A 425 21.46 -26.23 6.53
C ALA A 425 20.55 -25.76 7.67
N LEU A 426 19.68 -26.65 8.19
CA LEU A 426 18.85 -26.34 9.36
C LEU A 426 19.70 -26.03 10.60
N ALA A 427 20.81 -26.75 10.80
CA ALA A 427 21.73 -26.48 11.91
C ALA A 427 22.38 -25.09 11.77
N ILE A 428 22.89 -24.74 10.58
CA ILE A 428 23.45 -23.42 10.29
C ILE A 428 22.41 -22.34 10.59
N LYS A 429 21.20 -22.47 10.02
CA LYS A 429 20.10 -21.51 10.21
C LYS A 429 19.78 -21.29 11.68
N ALA A 430 19.70 -22.35 12.48
CA ALA A 430 19.44 -22.24 13.91
C ALA A 430 20.61 -21.62 14.70
N LEU A 431 21.86 -22.01 14.41
CA LEU A 431 23.04 -21.46 15.08
C LEU A 431 23.20 -19.96 14.80
N LEU A 432 23.01 -19.53 13.55
CA LEU A 432 23.02 -18.11 13.19
C LEU A 432 21.89 -17.34 13.88
N ALA A 433 20.67 -17.89 13.90
CA ALA A 433 19.54 -17.27 14.60
C ALA A 433 19.76 -17.17 16.12
N LEU A 434 20.52 -18.10 16.71
CA LEU A 434 20.93 -18.06 18.11
C LEU A 434 22.04 -17.04 18.41
N GLY A 435 22.60 -16.38 17.37
CA GLY A 435 23.66 -15.39 17.50
C GLY A 435 25.08 -15.98 17.50
N VAL A 436 25.26 -17.22 17.02
CA VAL A 436 26.60 -17.79 16.82
C VAL A 436 27.29 -17.05 15.67
N ASP A 437 28.55 -16.66 15.88
CA ASP A 437 29.33 -15.92 14.89
C ASP A 437 29.53 -16.76 13.60
N PRO A 438 29.36 -16.17 12.41
CA PRO A 438 29.61 -16.85 11.12
C PRO A 438 30.98 -17.51 10.97
N SER A 439 32.00 -17.05 11.71
CA SER A 439 33.36 -17.61 11.72
C SER A 439 33.54 -18.84 12.64
N ASP A 440 32.48 -19.27 13.33
CA ASP A 440 32.50 -20.44 14.18
C ASP A 440 32.91 -21.71 13.42
N GLU A 441 33.76 -22.55 14.04
CA GLU A 441 34.39 -23.69 13.38
C GLU A 441 33.38 -24.67 12.76
N ASP A 442 32.27 -24.97 13.46
CA ASP A 442 31.25 -25.87 12.94
C ASP A 442 30.52 -25.27 11.73
N ILE A 443 30.24 -23.96 11.74
CA ILE A 443 29.57 -23.25 10.65
C ILE A 443 30.46 -23.19 9.40
N VAL A 444 31.74 -22.85 9.58
CA VAL A 444 32.72 -22.80 8.49
C VAL A 444 32.86 -24.18 7.83
N LYS A 445 33.03 -25.25 8.63
CA LYS A 445 33.10 -26.63 8.12
C LYS A 445 31.83 -27.07 7.42
N ALA A 446 30.67 -26.68 7.95
CA ALA A 446 29.37 -26.97 7.35
C ALA A 446 29.24 -26.32 5.97
N LYS A 447 29.57 -25.02 5.86
CA LYS A 447 29.61 -24.27 4.59
C LYS A 447 30.54 -24.94 3.58
N GLU A 448 31.80 -25.19 3.96
CA GLU A 448 32.80 -25.80 3.08
C GLU A 448 32.35 -27.18 2.59
N TRP A 449 31.76 -27.99 3.48
CA TRP A 449 31.23 -29.30 3.12
C TRP A 449 30.08 -29.19 2.11
N LEU A 450 29.09 -28.31 2.34
CA LEU A 450 27.95 -28.12 1.43
C LEU A 450 28.41 -27.70 0.02
N LEU A 451 29.34 -26.76 -0.06
CA LEU A 451 29.91 -26.26 -1.34
C LEU A 451 30.77 -27.31 -2.04
N SER A 452 31.43 -28.21 -1.29
CA SER A 452 32.28 -29.27 -1.85
C SER A 452 31.51 -30.38 -2.58
N LEU A 453 30.18 -30.46 -2.41
CA LEU A 453 29.39 -31.55 -3.01
C LEU A 453 29.35 -31.44 -4.54
N PRO A 454 29.48 -32.56 -5.28
CA PRO A 454 29.57 -32.55 -6.74
C PRO A 454 28.16 -32.51 -7.39
N THR A 455 27.33 -31.54 -7.00
CA THR A 455 25.95 -31.40 -7.46
C THR A 455 25.62 -29.94 -7.78
N ASP A 456 24.77 -29.68 -8.77
CA ASP A 456 24.36 -28.31 -9.13
C ASP A 456 23.18 -27.83 -8.27
N GLY A 457 22.33 -28.73 -7.78
CA GLY A 457 21.41 -28.49 -6.66
C GLY A 457 21.68 -29.46 -5.51
N TRP A 458 20.98 -29.34 -4.38
CA TRP A 458 21.07 -30.30 -3.28
C TRP A 458 19.85 -31.22 -3.18
N GLY A 459 20.08 -32.43 -2.69
CA GLY A 459 19.07 -33.46 -2.52
C GLY A 459 19.52 -34.52 -1.53
N LEU A 460 18.85 -35.67 -1.51
CA LEU A 460 19.14 -36.74 -0.57
C LEU A 460 20.52 -37.36 -0.84
N ARG A 461 21.34 -37.45 0.21
CA ARG A 461 22.65 -38.12 0.15
C ARG A 461 22.57 -39.45 0.87
N ILE A 462 22.92 -40.55 0.21
CA ILE A 462 22.92 -41.88 0.81
C ILE A 462 24.36 -42.35 0.98
N GLN A 463 24.79 -42.57 2.22
CA GLN A 463 26.07 -43.17 2.55
C GLN A 463 25.85 -44.59 3.09
N ILE A 464 26.20 -45.60 2.28
CA ILE A 464 26.06 -47.02 2.66
C ILE A 464 27.38 -47.48 3.30
N ALA A 465 27.30 -48.11 4.47
CA ALA A 465 28.47 -48.53 5.24
C ALA A 465 29.30 -49.62 4.55
N VAL A 466 28.72 -50.47 3.70
CA VAL A 466 29.44 -51.55 3.00
C VAL A 466 28.85 -51.81 1.61
N PRO A 467 29.65 -51.72 0.52
CA PRO A 467 30.94 -51.02 0.43
C PRO A 467 30.72 -49.51 0.59
N PHE A 468 31.63 -48.78 1.27
CA PHE A 468 31.58 -47.31 1.45
C PHE A 468 31.32 -46.60 0.11
N ARG A 469 30.05 -46.37 -0.20
CA ARG A 469 29.58 -45.73 -1.43
C ARG A 469 28.68 -44.59 -1.02
N VAL A 470 29.01 -43.42 -1.54
CA VAL A 470 28.15 -42.25 -1.46
C VAL A 470 27.38 -42.17 -2.77
N ARG A 471 26.05 -42.12 -2.66
CA ARG A 471 25.15 -41.88 -3.78
C ARG A 471 24.38 -40.59 -3.54
N TYR A 472 24.38 -39.73 -4.54
CA TYR A 472 23.55 -38.54 -4.56
C TYR A 472 22.27 -38.88 -5.33
N ILE A 473 21.13 -38.73 -4.66
CA ILE A 473 19.83 -38.76 -5.34
C ILE A 473 19.60 -37.39 -5.96
N MET A 474 18.75 -37.33 -6.99
CA MET A 474 18.48 -36.11 -7.77
C MET A 474 18.26 -34.89 -6.85
N PRO A 475 18.80 -33.72 -7.22
CA PRO A 475 18.56 -32.49 -6.49
C PRO A 475 17.08 -32.10 -6.56
N THR A 476 16.59 -31.44 -5.50
CA THR A 476 15.22 -30.95 -5.43
C THR A 476 15.23 -29.47 -5.06
N VAL A 477 14.24 -28.73 -5.54
CA VAL A 477 14.10 -27.30 -5.24
C VAL A 477 13.99 -27.07 -3.73
N PRO A 478 13.16 -27.78 -2.94
CA PRO A 478 13.05 -27.53 -1.50
C PRO A 478 14.37 -27.68 -0.73
N THR A 479 15.17 -28.71 -1.03
CA THR A 479 16.45 -28.91 -0.34
C THR A 479 17.49 -27.88 -0.79
N THR A 480 17.48 -27.52 -2.07
CA THR A 480 18.37 -26.48 -2.60
C THR A 480 18.05 -25.12 -1.99
N LEU A 481 16.77 -24.77 -1.88
CA LEU A 481 16.33 -23.54 -1.22
C LEU A 481 16.73 -23.51 0.26
N GLU A 482 16.53 -24.61 0.99
CA GLU A 482 16.92 -24.66 2.42
C GLU A 482 18.43 -24.44 2.60
N VAL A 483 19.25 -25.03 1.73
CA VAL A 483 20.72 -24.86 1.74
C VAL A 483 21.10 -23.43 1.37
N LEU A 484 20.54 -22.88 0.27
CA LEU A 484 20.87 -21.53 -0.17
C LEU A 484 20.44 -20.49 0.86
N GLU A 485 19.24 -20.58 1.44
CA GLU A 485 18.78 -19.69 2.51
C GLU A 485 19.71 -19.68 3.73
N ALA A 486 20.24 -20.86 4.12
CA ALA A 486 21.18 -20.96 5.23
C ALA A 486 22.57 -20.42 4.88
N LEU A 487 22.96 -20.49 3.61
CA LEU A 487 24.24 -20.02 3.11
C LEU A 487 24.24 -18.54 2.71
N THR A 488 23.08 -17.92 2.43
CA THR A 488 22.95 -16.51 2.04
C THR A 488 23.84 -15.55 2.84
N PRO A 489 23.87 -15.57 4.18
CA PRO A 489 24.72 -14.65 4.95
C PRO A 489 26.21 -15.04 4.99
N LEU A 490 26.59 -16.19 4.42
CA LEU A 490 27.92 -16.81 4.53
C LEU A 490 28.70 -16.86 3.22
N VAL A 491 28.06 -16.58 2.08
CA VAL A 491 28.63 -16.79 0.74
C VAL A 491 28.45 -15.58 -0.16
N THR A 492 29.34 -15.46 -1.12
CA THR A 492 29.24 -14.53 -2.27
C THR A 492 28.44 -15.16 -3.40
N LYS A 493 27.92 -14.34 -4.32
CA LYS A 493 27.20 -14.82 -5.51
C LYS A 493 28.06 -15.77 -6.34
N GLU A 494 29.34 -15.48 -6.47
CA GLU A 494 30.31 -16.26 -7.23
C GLU A 494 30.51 -17.67 -6.65
N GLU A 495 30.52 -17.80 -5.32
CA GLU A 495 30.66 -19.11 -4.65
C GLU A 495 29.48 -20.05 -4.93
N VAL A 496 28.29 -19.50 -5.21
CA VAL A 496 27.05 -20.28 -5.42
C VAL A 496 26.46 -20.14 -6.83
N GLU A 497 27.17 -19.53 -7.77
CA GLU A 497 26.66 -19.22 -9.12
C GLU A 497 26.07 -20.43 -9.84
N ARG A 498 26.76 -21.59 -9.77
CA ARG A 498 26.26 -22.83 -10.37
C ARG A 498 24.92 -23.29 -9.78
N HIS A 499 24.71 -23.02 -8.50
CA HIS A 499 23.51 -23.42 -7.75
C HIS A 499 22.33 -22.48 -8.02
N LEU A 500 22.61 -21.18 -8.15
CA LEU A 500 21.63 -20.19 -8.58
C LEU A 500 21.19 -20.47 -10.03
N THR A 501 22.14 -20.82 -10.90
CA THR A 501 21.86 -21.20 -12.29
C THR A 501 20.93 -22.41 -12.35
N TRP A 502 21.26 -23.48 -11.60
CA TRP A 502 20.40 -24.66 -11.51
C TRP A 502 18.99 -24.32 -11.02
N LEU A 503 18.86 -23.44 -10.00
CA LEU A 503 17.57 -23.02 -9.47
C LEU A 503 16.75 -22.26 -10.52
N MET A 504 17.35 -21.34 -11.28
CA MET A 504 16.68 -20.63 -12.38
C MET A 504 16.19 -21.59 -13.47
N GLU A 505 16.98 -22.62 -13.80
CA GLU A 505 16.59 -23.63 -14.80
C GLU A 505 15.38 -24.48 -14.36
N GLN A 506 15.11 -24.57 -13.05
CA GLN A 506 13.94 -25.27 -12.52
C GLN A 506 12.62 -24.49 -12.67
N LYS A 507 12.67 -23.19 -12.99
CA LYS A 507 11.47 -22.40 -13.28
C LYS A 507 10.72 -23.01 -14.48
N ILE A 508 9.41 -23.16 -14.36
CA ILE A 508 8.56 -23.67 -15.45
C ILE A 508 7.92 -22.53 -16.25
N GLU A 509 7.22 -22.83 -17.33
CA GLU A 509 6.63 -21.83 -18.25
C GLU A 509 5.56 -20.94 -17.57
N ASP A 510 4.85 -21.47 -16.57
CA ASP A 510 3.86 -20.75 -15.76
C ASP A 510 4.50 -19.88 -14.67
N ASP A 511 5.74 -19.45 -14.85
CA ASP A 511 6.53 -18.65 -13.92
C ASP A 511 6.76 -19.17 -12.47
N GLY A 512 6.20 -20.33 -12.10
CA GLY A 512 6.37 -20.93 -10.77
C GLY A 512 7.53 -21.93 -10.62
N TRP A 513 7.79 -22.35 -9.38
CA TRP A 513 8.79 -23.39 -9.06
C TRP A 513 8.14 -24.67 -8.52
N PRO A 514 8.42 -25.83 -9.13
CA PRO A 514 8.01 -27.13 -8.63
C PRO A 514 9.06 -27.76 -7.70
N VAL A 515 8.74 -28.91 -7.09
CA VAL A 515 9.72 -29.69 -6.31
C VAL A 515 10.89 -30.16 -7.17
N VAL A 516 10.60 -30.59 -8.40
CA VAL A 516 11.53 -30.92 -9.48
C VAL A 516 10.81 -30.59 -10.78
N LYS A 517 11.48 -29.90 -11.72
CA LYS A 517 10.90 -29.54 -13.02
C LYS A 517 10.52 -30.78 -13.83
N GLU A 518 11.50 -31.63 -14.11
CA GLU A 518 11.32 -32.83 -14.92
C GLU A 518 12.15 -33.99 -14.36
N ILE A 519 11.59 -35.20 -14.43
CA ILE A 519 12.32 -36.44 -14.10
C ILE A 519 12.34 -37.33 -15.33
N TYR A 520 13.54 -37.69 -15.78
CA TYR A 520 13.76 -38.66 -16.85
C TYR A 520 14.27 -39.99 -16.29
N ILE A 521 13.72 -41.10 -16.76
CA ILE A 521 14.25 -42.45 -16.52
C ILE A 521 14.53 -43.08 -17.88
N ARG A 522 15.82 -43.35 -18.17
CA ARG A 522 16.26 -43.90 -19.48
C ARG A 522 15.77 -43.05 -20.67
N ASP A 523 15.96 -41.73 -20.55
CA ASP A 523 15.55 -40.73 -21.56
C ASP A 523 14.04 -40.65 -21.84
N ILE A 524 13.23 -41.21 -20.94
CA ILE A 524 11.76 -41.10 -20.98
C ILE A 524 11.35 -40.12 -19.88
N LEU A 525 10.61 -39.07 -20.25
CA LEU A 525 10.00 -38.14 -19.29
C LEU A 525 8.95 -38.91 -18.47
N MET A 526 9.18 -38.99 -17.16
CA MET A 526 8.34 -39.75 -16.22
C MET A 526 7.45 -38.84 -15.37
N TYR A 527 7.88 -37.60 -15.14
CA TYR A 527 7.19 -36.66 -14.27
C TYR A 527 7.52 -35.24 -14.70
N LEU A 528 6.49 -34.41 -14.77
CA LEU A 528 6.56 -32.96 -14.91
C LEU A 528 6.00 -32.37 -13.60
N GLY A 529 6.77 -31.50 -12.96
CA GLY A 529 6.39 -30.90 -11.69
C GLY A 529 5.35 -29.78 -11.85
N ALA A 530 4.40 -29.73 -10.93
CA ALA A 530 3.51 -28.58 -10.76
C ALA A 530 4.14 -27.55 -9.82
N PRO A 531 3.99 -26.24 -10.09
CA PRO A 531 4.53 -25.20 -9.23
C PRO A 531 3.78 -25.17 -7.90
N SER A 532 4.41 -24.63 -6.86
CA SER A 532 3.73 -24.37 -5.58
C SER A 532 4.04 -22.96 -5.09
N VAL A 533 3.08 -22.36 -4.39
CA VAL A 533 3.21 -20.99 -3.87
C VAL A 533 4.42 -20.87 -2.96
N GLU A 534 4.65 -21.87 -2.10
CA GLU A 534 5.80 -21.91 -1.20
C GLU A 534 7.12 -21.81 -1.96
N LEU A 535 7.31 -22.67 -2.97
CA LEU A 535 8.59 -22.80 -3.65
C LEU A 535 8.85 -21.62 -4.57
N THR A 536 7.81 -21.09 -5.23
CA THR A 536 7.92 -19.87 -6.03
C THR A 536 8.38 -18.69 -5.17
N ILE A 537 7.70 -18.41 -4.05
CA ILE A 537 8.06 -17.31 -3.14
C ILE A 537 9.49 -17.46 -2.61
N ARG A 538 9.84 -18.66 -2.12
CA ARG A 538 11.16 -18.90 -1.54
C ARG A 538 12.27 -18.82 -2.59
N ALA A 539 12.05 -19.33 -3.79
CA ALA A 539 13.00 -19.20 -4.90
C ALA A 539 13.22 -17.75 -5.29
N THR A 540 12.14 -16.97 -5.46
CA THR A 540 12.21 -15.54 -5.74
C THR A 540 12.99 -14.78 -4.67
N LYS A 541 12.75 -15.07 -3.39
CA LYS A 541 13.48 -14.43 -2.28
C LYS A 541 14.98 -14.73 -2.31
N VAL A 542 15.35 -16.01 -2.44
CA VAL A 542 16.76 -16.43 -2.51
C VAL A 542 17.46 -15.79 -3.71
N LEU A 543 16.83 -15.80 -4.88
CA LEU A 543 17.40 -15.22 -6.10
C LEU A 543 17.59 -13.70 -5.95
N TYR A 544 16.62 -13.02 -5.32
CA TYR A 544 16.68 -11.60 -5.04
C TYR A 544 17.83 -11.23 -4.10
N ASP A 545 18.08 -12.02 -3.06
CA ASP A 545 19.22 -11.82 -2.14
C ASP A 545 20.58 -11.87 -2.86
N PHE A 546 20.65 -12.52 -4.04
CA PHE A 546 21.83 -12.54 -4.92
C PHE A 546 21.70 -11.63 -6.16
N GLY A 547 20.79 -10.66 -6.14
CA GLY A 547 20.62 -9.64 -7.17
C GLY A 547 19.98 -10.14 -8.47
N ILE A 548 19.12 -11.16 -8.41
CA ILE A 548 18.32 -11.67 -9.53
C ILE A 548 16.86 -11.46 -9.18
N ASP A 549 16.20 -10.51 -9.84
CA ASP A 549 14.87 -10.04 -9.45
C ASP A 549 13.76 -10.74 -10.26
N TYR A 550 12.87 -11.45 -9.57
CA TYR A 550 11.65 -12.07 -10.11
C TYR A 550 10.37 -11.65 -9.35
N ARG A 551 10.47 -10.55 -8.59
CA ARG A 551 9.43 -10.10 -7.66
C ARG A 551 8.13 -9.73 -8.36
N ALA A 552 8.20 -8.98 -9.45
CA ALA A 552 7.03 -8.54 -10.21
C ALA A 552 6.30 -9.73 -10.87
N GLU A 553 7.04 -10.67 -11.43
CA GLU A 553 6.50 -11.90 -12.03
C GLU A 553 5.81 -12.76 -10.97
N THR A 554 6.47 -12.93 -9.81
CA THR A 554 5.90 -13.68 -8.69
C THR A 554 4.64 -13.03 -8.14
N PHE A 555 4.63 -11.69 -8.03
CA PHE A 555 3.45 -10.94 -7.61
C PHE A 555 2.26 -11.22 -8.52
N ASN A 556 2.44 -11.06 -9.83
CA ASN A 556 1.37 -11.31 -10.81
C ASN A 556 0.89 -12.76 -10.76
N TRP A 557 1.82 -13.72 -10.69
CA TRP A 557 1.48 -15.14 -10.59
C TRP A 557 0.69 -15.48 -9.32
N LEU A 558 1.00 -14.85 -8.18
CA LEU A 558 0.28 -15.09 -6.93
C LEU A 558 -1.18 -14.63 -6.97
N LEU A 559 -1.53 -13.61 -7.75
CA LEU A 559 -2.90 -13.09 -7.84
C LEU A 559 -3.92 -14.18 -8.23
N ASP A 560 -3.52 -15.09 -9.11
CA ASP A 560 -4.35 -16.21 -9.58
C ASP A 560 -4.44 -17.37 -8.56
N HIS A 561 -3.69 -17.28 -7.46
CA HIS A 561 -3.59 -18.32 -6.43
C HIS A 561 -4.25 -17.93 -5.10
N ARG A 562 -5.10 -16.90 -5.10
CA ARG A 562 -5.90 -16.46 -3.94
C ARG A 562 -7.28 -17.14 -3.93
N SER A 563 -7.70 -17.67 -2.78
CA SER A 563 -9.05 -18.19 -2.55
C SER A 563 -9.49 -17.92 -1.10
N ASP A 564 -10.65 -17.30 -0.91
CA ASP A 564 -11.23 -17.00 0.42
C ASP A 564 -10.26 -16.30 1.39
N GLY A 565 -9.44 -15.37 0.87
CA GLY A 565 -8.42 -14.66 1.65
C GLY A 565 -7.14 -15.45 1.91
N LEU A 566 -7.09 -16.74 1.60
CA LEU A 566 -5.89 -17.58 1.71
C LEU A 566 -5.18 -17.71 0.36
N TRP A 567 -3.91 -18.12 0.38
CA TRP A 567 -3.05 -18.26 -0.80
C TRP A 567 -2.53 -19.70 -0.95
N GLY A 568 -2.59 -20.22 -2.17
CA GLY A 568 -2.21 -21.59 -2.45
C GLY A 568 -3.14 -22.61 -1.79
N THR A 569 -2.60 -23.75 -1.38
CA THR A 569 -3.36 -24.91 -0.90
C THR A 569 -3.05 -25.31 0.55
N THR A 570 -2.20 -24.54 1.23
CA THR A 570 -1.72 -24.81 2.59
C THR A 570 -1.63 -23.51 3.38
N LEU A 571 -1.70 -23.59 4.72
CA LEU A 571 -1.56 -22.40 5.55
C LEU A 571 -0.11 -21.86 5.56
N THR A 572 0.88 -22.72 5.29
CA THR A 572 2.27 -22.29 5.09
C THR A 572 2.40 -21.40 3.85
N GLU A 573 1.74 -21.78 2.74
CA GLU A 573 1.71 -21.00 1.51
C GLU A 573 1.02 -19.64 1.71
N SER A 574 -0.13 -19.62 2.38
CA SER A 574 -0.82 -18.39 2.78
C SER A 574 0.06 -17.45 3.60
N ALA A 575 0.73 -17.99 4.63
CA ALA A 575 1.60 -17.21 5.48
C ALA A 575 2.83 -16.66 4.73
N LEU A 576 3.43 -17.46 3.85
CA LEU A 576 4.54 -17.02 3.00
C LEU A 576 4.10 -15.93 2.01
N ALA A 577 2.89 -16.00 1.46
CA ALA A 577 2.36 -14.95 0.59
C ALA A 577 2.19 -13.63 1.35
N VAL A 578 1.61 -13.65 2.56
CA VAL A 578 1.53 -12.47 3.45
C VAL A 578 2.92 -11.87 3.69
N LEU A 579 3.90 -12.71 4.00
CA LEU A 579 5.29 -12.26 4.19
C LEU A 579 5.90 -11.69 2.91
N PHE A 580 5.67 -12.33 1.76
CA PHE A 580 6.16 -11.86 0.47
C PHE A 580 5.61 -10.48 0.12
N PHE A 581 4.29 -10.29 0.21
CA PHE A 581 3.68 -8.97 -0.03
C PHE A 581 4.18 -7.91 0.96
N SER A 582 4.50 -8.29 2.21
CA SER A 582 5.06 -7.36 3.18
C SER A 582 6.48 -6.88 2.86
N GLU A 583 7.26 -7.64 2.10
CA GLU A 583 8.69 -7.39 1.87
C GLU A 583 9.00 -6.75 0.50
N MET A 584 8.03 -6.74 -0.42
CA MET A 584 8.21 -6.36 -1.83
C MET A 584 8.54 -4.88 -2.08
N GLY A 585 8.28 -3.97 -1.14
CA GLY A 585 8.64 -2.54 -1.26
C GLY A 585 7.86 -1.72 -2.30
N GLU A 586 7.16 -2.36 -3.25
CA GLU A 586 6.15 -1.70 -4.12
C GLU A 586 4.75 -1.71 -3.49
N VAL A 587 4.49 -2.68 -2.60
CA VAL A 587 3.45 -2.60 -1.57
C VAL A 587 4.19 -2.53 -0.24
N VAL A 588 4.44 -1.30 0.22
CA VAL A 588 4.98 -1.09 1.56
C VAL A 588 3.83 -1.38 2.52
N ILE A 589 3.93 -2.40 3.38
CA ILE A 589 3.20 -2.35 4.66
C ILE A 589 3.85 -1.20 5.41
N LYS A 590 3.38 0.01 5.15
CA LYS A 590 3.77 1.18 5.91
C LYS A 590 3.32 0.93 7.34
N PRO A 591 4.02 1.49 8.33
CA PRO A 591 3.48 1.61 9.68
C PRO A 591 2.03 2.06 9.56
N LEU A 592 1.15 1.50 10.40
CA LEU A 592 -0.22 1.99 10.49
C LEU A 592 -0.17 3.52 10.51
N SER A 593 -0.78 4.16 9.52
CA SER A 593 -0.68 5.61 9.38
C SER A 593 -1.78 6.31 10.16
N LEU A 594 -1.54 7.57 10.48
CA LEU A 594 -2.60 8.43 11.03
C LEU A 594 -3.82 8.43 10.12
N TYR A 595 -3.63 8.48 8.81
CA TYR A 595 -4.71 8.49 7.84
C TYR A 595 -5.59 7.24 7.96
N GLN A 596 -4.97 6.06 8.08
CA GLN A 596 -5.69 4.80 8.22
C GLN A 596 -6.56 4.76 9.48
N VAL A 597 -6.10 5.29 10.61
CA VAL A 597 -6.90 5.32 11.84
C VAL A 597 -7.98 6.41 11.78
N LEU A 598 -7.61 7.62 11.32
CA LEU A 598 -8.50 8.78 11.30
C LEU A 598 -9.67 8.58 10.33
N LYS A 599 -9.44 7.92 9.19
CA LYS A 599 -10.51 7.53 8.25
C LYS A 599 -11.56 6.61 8.90
N GLN A 600 -11.18 5.80 9.88
CA GLN A 600 -12.09 4.85 10.52
C GLN A 600 -12.99 5.50 11.56
N ILE A 601 -12.66 6.69 12.06
CA ILE A 601 -13.43 7.42 13.07
C ILE A 601 -14.89 7.66 12.67
N PRO A 602 -15.21 8.18 11.45
CA PRO A 602 -16.60 8.35 11.04
C PRO A 602 -17.33 7.00 10.87
N GLU A 603 -16.64 5.98 10.38
CA GLU A 603 -17.22 4.66 10.02
C GLU A 603 -17.46 3.76 11.25
N LYS A 604 -16.60 3.86 12.28
CA LYS A 604 -16.60 2.95 13.44
C LYS A 604 -16.92 3.68 14.74
N ASN A 605 -17.27 2.92 15.77
CA ASN A 605 -17.44 3.47 17.11
C ASN A 605 -16.08 3.52 17.81
N PHE A 606 -15.70 4.72 18.25
CA PHE A 606 -14.53 4.97 19.07
C PHE A 606 -14.96 5.44 20.46
N THR A 607 -14.32 4.87 21.49
CA THR A 607 -14.43 5.35 22.88
C THR A 607 -13.15 6.12 23.23
N ILE A 608 -13.29 7.30 23.79
CA ILE A 608 -12.17 8.10 24.30
C ILE A 608 -11.83 7.59 25.71
N LEU A 609 -10.63 7.04 25.86
CA LEU A 609 -10.09 6.59 27.14
C LEU A 609 -9.08 7.61 27.65
N TYR A 610 -9.09 7.90 28.94
CA TYR A 610 -8.13 8.82 29.55
C TYR A 610 -7.47 8.24 30.79
N THR A 611 -6.18 8.57 30.99
CA THR A 611 -5.47 8.25 32.24
C THR A 611 -5.74 9.31 33.31
N SER A 612 -5.46 8.97 34.57
CA SER A 612 -5.62 9.89 35.71
C SER A 612 -5.04 11.28 35.38
N ASP A 613 -5.79 12.34 35.70
CA ASP A 613 -5.48 13.75 35.42
C ASP A 613 -5.75 14.27 33.98
N TYR A 614 -6.14 13.43 33.02
CA TYR A 614 -6.40 13.85 31.62
C TYR A 614 -7.89 13.95 31.23
N ASN A 615 -8.80 13.94 32.21
CA ASN A 615 -10.24 14.01 31.94
C ASN A 615 -10.65 15.30 31.20
N SER A 616 -10.10 16.45 31.60
CA SER A 616 -10.38 17.75 30.95
C SER A 616 -9.96 17.75 29.48
N THR A 617 -8.76 17.25 29.19
CA THR A 617 -8.24 17.09 27.83
C THR A 617 -9.09 16.14 27.00
N ALA A 618 -9.52 15.00 27.58
CA ALA A 618 -10.38 14.04 26.91
C ALA A 618 -11.78 14.59 26.58
N VAL A 619 -12.37 15.39 27.48
CA VAL A 619 -13.63 16.10 27.22
C VAL A 619 -13.46 17.11 26.09
N SER A 620 -12.41 17.93 26.14
CA SER A 620 -12.12 18.94 25.10
C SER A 620 -11.91 18.28 23.72
N LEU A 621 -11.17 17.16 23.69
CA LEU A 621 -10.99 16.36 22.49
C LEU A 621 -12.32 15.80 21.98
N GLY A 622 -13.16 15.26 22.86
CA GLY A 622 -14.46 14.71 22.49
C GLY A 622 -15.41 15.76 21.90
N GLU A 623 -15.40 16.98 22.44
CA GLU A 623 -16.17 18.12 21.90
C GLU A 623 -15.68 18.50 20.50
N ALA A 624 -14.36 18.68 20.33
CA ALA A 624 -13.76 19.03 19.03
C ALA A 624 -14.01 17.96 17.95
N LEU A 625 -13.82 16.68 18.29
CA LEU A 625 -14.12 15.58 17.38
C LEU A 625 -15.60 15.47 17.04
N SER A 626 -16.49 15.77 18.00
CA SER A 626 -17.93 15.74 17.75
C SER A 626 -18.37 16.79 16.75
N GLU A 627 -17.70 17.95 16.73
CA GLU A 627 -17.92 19.00 15.73
C GLU A 627 -17.43 18.55 14.34
N VAL A 628 -16.20 18.04 14.23
CA VAL A 628 -15.59 17.69 12.93
C VAL A 628 -16.23 16.46 12.27
N PHE A 629 -16.65 15.47 13.07
CA PHE A 629 -17.21 14.21 12.58
C PHE A 629 -18.74 14.11 12.72
N GLU A 630 -19.39 15.15 13.25
CA GLU A 630 -20.84 15.22 13.46
C GLU A 630 -21.40 14.00 14.24
N LYS A 631 -20.63 13.47 15.20
CA LYS A 631 -20.93 12.23 15.94
C LYS A 631 -20.55 12.36 17.41
N SER A 632 -21.30 11.73 18.32
CA SER A 632 -20.95 11.70 19.74
C SER A 632 -19.93 10.61 20.07
N PHE A 633 -19.04 10.93 21.02
CA PHE A 633 -18.02 10.01 21.54
C PHE A 633 -18.29 9.66 23.00
N GLU A 634 -18.14 8.38 23.34
CA GLU A 634 -18.19 7.94 24.73
C GLU A 634 -16.83 8.20 25.40
N ILE A 635 -16.81 8.80 26.59
CA ILE A 635 -15.57 9.15 27.32
C ILE A 635 -15.53 8.40 28.65
N LYS A 636 -14.43 7.67 28.92
CA LYS A 636 -14.26 6.84 30.12
C LYS A 636 -12.82 6.86 30.67
N PRO A 637 -12.63 6.67 31.99
CA PRO A 637 -11.30 6.41 32.53
C PRO A 637 -10.73 5.09 31.98
N PHE A 638 -9.41 5.03 31.80
CA PHE A 638 -8.73 3.84 31.32
C PHE A 638 -8.74 2.71 32.37
N GLU A 639 -9.39 1.59 32.06
CA GLU A 639 -9.39 0.35 32.86
C GLU A 639 -8.71 -0.82 32.13
N GLY A 640 -8.42 -0.65 30.84
CA GLY A 640 -7.89 -1.68 29.94
C GLY A 640 -8.40 -1.47 28.52
N PHE A 641 -7.76 -2.12 27.55
CA PHE A 641 -8.28 -2.23 26.19
C PHE A 641 -9.21 -3.45 26.10
N GLY A 642 -10.40 -3.27 25.53
CA GLY A 642 -11.31 -4.37 25.18
C GLY A 642 -11.46 -4.50 23.66
N ASP A 643 -12.51 -5.19 23.23
CA ASP A 643 -12.76 -5.49 21.81
C ASP A 643 -13.43 -4.29 21.10
N SER A 644 -12.71 -3.17 20.99
CA SER A 644 -13.24 -1.95 20.36
C SER A 644 -12.14 -1.02 19.83
N ASN A 645 -12.56 0.09 19.22
CA ASN A 645 -11.65 1.14 18.78
C ASN A 645 -11.56 2.23 19.86
N TYR A 646 -10.37 2.77 20.09
CA TYR A 646 -10.14 3.72 21.17
C TYR A 646 -9.31 4.92 20.74
N ILE A 647 -9.64 6.08 21.31
CA ILE A 647 -8.75 7.25 21.30
C ILE A 647 -8.22 7.38 22.73
N VAL A 648 -6.91 7.34 22.93
CA VAL A 648 -6.28 7.26 24.25
C VAL A 648 -5.60 8.58 24.56
N VAL A 649 -6.08 9.28 25.59
CA VAL A 649 -5.52 10.55 26.06
C VAL A 649 -4.67 10.30 27.30
N SER A 650 -3.36 10.59 27.22
CA SER A 650 -2.42 10.26 28.28
C SER A 650 -1.14 11.09 28.26
N ASP A 651 -0.28 10.88 29.25
CA ASP A 651 1.10 11.36 29.23
C ASP A 651 2.00 10.51 28.31
N PHE A 652 3.22 10.98 28.08
CA PHE A 652 4.19 10.34 27.18
C PHE A 652 4.79 9.02 27.69
N SER A 653 4.55 8.62 28.94
CA SER A 653 5.28 7.55 29.63
C SER A 653 4.40 6.38 30.09
N THR A 654 3.10 6.60 30.21
CA THR A 654 2.16 5.61 30.76
C THR A 654 2.05 4.38 29.87
N PHE A 655 2.06 4.58 28.54
CA PHE A 655 1.94 3.50 27.57
C PHE A 655 3.26 3.22 26.87
N ASN A 656 3.64 1.94 26.78
CA ASN A 656 4.73 1.51 25.91
C ASN A 656 4.21 1.41 24.47
N ILE A 657 4.37 2.49 23.69
CA ILE A 657 3.82 2.64 22.34
C ILE A 657 4.30 1.55 21.37
N LEU A 658 5.50 0.99 21.57
CA LEU A 658 5.99 -0.16 20.79
C LEU A 658 5.06 -1.38 20.86
N GLN A 659 4.17 -1.44 21.86
CA GLN A 659 3.17 -2.49 21.98
C GLN A 659 1.97 -2.34 21.03
N TYR A 660 1.81 -1.19 20.39
CA TYR A 660 0.64 -0.88 19.56
C TYR A 660 1.04 -0.33 18.18
N ASN A 661 2.26 0.22 18.09
CA ASN A 661 2.90 0.63 16.85
C ASN A 661 4.42 0.31 16.94
N PRO A 662 4.89 -0.79 16.35
CA PRO A 662 6.28 -1.25 16.51
C PRO A 662 7.31 -0.35 15.80
N TYR A 663 6.85 0.60 14.98
CA TYR A 663 7.71 1.47 14.19
C TYR A 663 8.06 2.77 14.90
N ILE A 664 7.40 3.10 16.00
CA ILE A 664 7.58 4.37 16.72
C ILE A 664 8.04 4.12 18.15
N LYS A 665 9.18 4.70 18.52
CA LYS A 665 9.67 4.70 19.90
C LYS A 665 9.38 6.04 20.55
N VAL A 666 8.62 6.01 21.64
CA VAL A 666 8.41 7.17 22.51
C VAL A 666 9.15 6.97 23.82
N LYS A 667 9.90 7.98 24.24
CA LYS A 667 10.49 8.10 25.57
C LYS A 667 10.35 9.54 26.05
N SER A 668 10.33 9.77 27.35
CA SER A 668 10.35 11.13 27.90
C SER A 668 11.24 11.22 29.13
N ASP A 669 11.73 12.43 29.39
CA ASP A 669 12.31 12.87 30.66
C ASP A 669 11.57 14.12 31.17
N ASP A 670 12.10 14.80 32.19
CA ASP A 670 11.45 15.96 32.81
C ASP A 670 11.36 17.20 31.89
N MET A 671 12.13 17.27 30.81
CA MET A 671 12.22 18.44 29.92
C MET A 671 11.81 18.13 28.47
N TYR A 672 12.04 16.90 28.00
CA TYR A 672 11.87 16.52 26.61
C TYR A 672 11.09 15.22 26.44
N VAL A 673 10.35 15.15 25.34
CA VAL A 673 9.86 13.90 24.75
C VAL A 673 10.68 13.58 23.51
N TYR A 674 11.10 12.32 23.40
CA TYR A 674 11.88 11.78 22.32
C TYR A 674 11.01 10.86 21.49
N LEU A 675 10.89 11.19 20.21
CA LEU A 675 10.25 10.38 19.20
C LEU A 675 11.35 9.87 18.27
N ASP A 676 11.67 8.58 18.40
CA ASP A 676 12.86 7.97 17.80
C ASP A 676 14.15 8.75 18.12
N ASP A 677 14.77 9.38 17.11
CA ASP A 677 16.01 10.15 17.25
C ASP A 677 15.80 11.67 17.40
N LYS A 678 14.54 12.15 17.34
CA LYS A 678 14.19 13.57 17.48
C LYS A 678 13.68 13.89 18.89
N SER A 679 13.98 15.09 19.38
CA SER A 679 13.59 15.57 20.70
C SER A 679 12.71 16.81 20.60
N TYR A 680 11.66 16.86 21.41
CA TYR A 680 10.70 17.96 21.49
C TYR A 680 10.53 18.41 22.94
N PRO A 681 10.32 19.71 23.22
CA PRO A 681 10.01 20.18 24.58
C PRO A 681 8.78 19.46 25.13
N ILE A 682 8.76 19.11 26.42
CA ILE A 682 7.62 18.38 26.99
C ILE A 682 6.38 19.27 27.13
N ASN A 683 6.56 20.54 27.49
CA ASN A 683 5.49 21.51 27.59
C ASN A 683 5.08 21.95 26.18
N ASP A 684 3.78 22.26 26.03
CA ASP A 684 3.21 22.78 24.79
C ASP A 684 3.35 21.81 23.60
N THR A 685 3.54 20.53 23.88
CA THR A 685 3.66 19.46 22.86
C THR A 685 2.52 18.45 22.99
N VAL A 686 1.92 18.11 21.85
CA VAL A 686 0.97 17.01 21.69
C VAL A 686 1.50 16.09 20.59
N ILE A 687 1.48 14.77 20.82
CA ILE A 687 1.89 13.77 19.84
C ILE A 687 0.72 12.84 19.55
N LEU A 688 0.38 12.72 18.26
CA LEU A 688 -0.60 11.77 17.76
C LEU A 688 0.11 10.54 17.22
N ILE A 689 -0.26 9.37 17.71
CA ILE A 689 0.33 8.11 17.25
C ILE A 689 -0.79 7.10 16.95
N PRO A 690 -0.90 6.62 15.70
CA PRO A 690 -1.81 5.54 15.37
C PRO A 690 -1.29 4.23 15.98
N GLY A 691 -2.20 3.38 16.44
CA GLY A 691 -1.90 2.04 16.91
C GLY A 691 -3.01 1.06 16.55
N LYS A 692 -2.76 -0.23 16.73
CA LYS A 692 -3.75 -1.29 16.50
C LYS A 692 -3.68 -2.33 17.60
N THR A 693 -4.82 -2.93 17.91
CA THR A 693 -4.93 -4.19 18.67
C THR A 693 -5.41 -5.30 17.73
N SER A 694 -5.59 -6.52 18.25
CA SER A 694 -6.28 -7.60 17.52
C SER A 694 -7.70 -7.20 17.10
N GLU A 695 -8.39 -6.44 17.96
CA GLU A 695 -9.83 -6.18 17.84
C GLU A 695 -10.19 -4.79 17.30
N GLY A 696 -9.24 -3.86 17.18
CA GLY A 696 -9.57 -2.48 16.79
C GLY A 696 -8.41 -1.53 16.55
N TYR A 697 -8.76 -0.32 16.12
CA TYR A 697 -7.83 0.78 15.91
C TYR A 697 -7.66 1.62 17.18
N LEU A 698 -6.44 2.10 17.40
CA LEU A 698 -6.07 3.01 18.47
C LEU A 698 -5.56 4.33 17.89
N LEU A 699 -5.92 5.45 18.50
CA LEU A 699 -5.25 6.73 18.32
C LEU A 699 -4.75 7.22 19.67
N PHE A 700 -3.43 7.23 19.89
CA PHE A 700 -2.84 7.84 21.06
C PHE A 700 -2.74 9.35 20.85
N VAL A 701 -3.26 10.12 21.80
CA VAL A 701 -3.12 11.57 21.94
C VAL A 701 -2.31 11.80 23.21
N LEU A 702 -0.99 11.89 23.05
CA LEU A 702 -0.04 12.03 24.15
C LEU A 702 0.29 13.50 24.36
N SER A 703 0.16 14.02 25.58
CA SER A 703 0.46 15.42 25.86
C SER A 703 0.97 15.64 27.28
N SER A 704 1.48 16.84 27.55
CA SER A 704 1.65 17.32 28.93
C SER A 704 0.31 17.75 29.52
N LYS A 705 0.23 17.81 30.86
CA LYS A 705 -0.90 18.42 31.55
C LYS A 705 -1.08 19.88 31.11
N GLY A 706 -2.32 20.33 30.92
CA GLY A 706 -2.62 21.70 30.52
C GLY A 706 -2.69 21.95 29.01
N ALA A 707 -2.58 20.90 28.17
CA ALA A 707 -2.60 21.02 26.72
C ALA A 707 -4.02 21.06 26.10
N GLU A 708 -5.06 21.34 26.90
CA GLU A 708 -6.47 21.33 26.45
C GLU A 708 -6.70 22.27 25.26
N ASP A 709 -6.12 23.48 25.31
CA ASP A 709 -6.31 24.48 24.26
C ASP A 709 -5.62 24.05 22.95
N ILE A 710 -4.44 23.43 23.02
CA ILE A 710 -3.74 22.87 21.84
C ILE A 710 -4.56 21.74 21.22
N VAL A 711 -5.05 20.83 22.04
CA VAL A 711 -5.87 19.69 21.59
C VAL A 711 -7.17 20.19 20.96
N SER A 712 -7.88 21.10 21.62
CA SER A 712 -9.13 21.67 21.12
C SER A 712 -8.91 22.38 19.78
N THR A 713 -7.96 23.32 19.71
CA THR A 713 -7.67 24.11 18.50
C THR A 713 -7.27 23.21 17.32
N PHE A 714 -6.46 22.18 17.55
CA PHE A 714 -6.03 21.29 16.48
C PHE A 714 -7.16 20.36 15.98
N PHE A 715 -7.88 19.72 16.91
CA PHE A 715 -8.90 18.73 16.56
C PHE A 715 -10.23 19.33 16.10
N SER A 716 -10.45 20.64 16.26
CA SER A 716 -11.59 21.35 15.65
C SER A 716 -11.40 21.60 14.14
N SER A 717 -10.23 21.32 13.58
CA SER A 717 -9.97 21.49 12.14
C SER A 717 -10.26 20.22 11.35
N THR A 718 -10.89 20.35 10.16
CA THR A 718 -11.13 19.24 9.23
C THR A 718 -9.84 18.62 8.69
N ILE A 719 -8.68 19.28 8.86
CA ILE A 719 -7.36 18.78 8.48
C ILE A 719 -7.03 17.41 9.08
N ILE A 720 -7.59 17.09 10.27
CA ILE A 720 -7.35 15.81 10.94
C ILE A 720 -7.80 14.63 10.07
N LYS A 721 -8.77 14.80 9.17
CA LYS A 721 -9.24 13.75 8.25
C LYS A 721 -8.18 13.34 7.22
N TYR A 722 -7.15 14.18 7.03
CA TYR A 722 -6.15 14.04 5.97
C TYR A 722 -4.72 13.92 6.48
N LEU A 723 -4.50 13.86 7.80
CA LEU A 723 -3.17 13.66 8.36
C LEU A 723 -2.64 12.29 7.99
N ASN A 724 -1.37 12.24 7.60
CA ASN A 724 -0.67 11.01 7.25
C ASN A 724 0.65 10.92 8.01
N GLY A 725 1.35 9.79 7.87
CA GLY A 725 2.59 9.51 8.59
C GLY A 725 2.37 8.59 9.78
N ALA A 726 3.48 8.12 10.34
CA ALA A 726 3.52 7.20 11.47
C ALA A 726 3.32 7.90 12.82
N ALA A 727 3.50 9.23 12.88
CA ALA A 727 3.09 10.08 14.00
C ALA A 727 2.94 11.54 13.54
N CYS A 728 2.28 12.37 14.36
CA CYS A 728 2.18 13.82 14.16
C CYS A 728 2.56 14.50 15.47
N VAL A 729 3.51 15.43 15.42
CA VAL A 729 3.95 16.22 16.56
C VAL A 729 3.44 17.64 16.38
N ILE A 730 2.73 18.13 17.39
CA ILE A 730 2.13 19.46 17.42
C ILE A 730 2.80 20.21 18.57
N THR A 731 3.49 21.29 18.26
CA THR A 731 4.14 22.18 19.24
C THR A 731 3.53 23.56 19.15
N HIS A 732 3.26 24.21 20.26
CA HIS A 732 2.70 25.56 20.31
C HIS A 732 3.75 26.61 20.72
N GLU A 733 3.74 27.76 20.05
CA GLU A 733 4.48 28.96 20.45
C GLU A 733 3.55 30.18 20.38
N ASP A 734 3.27 30.81 21.53
CA ASP A 734 2.44 32.02 21.63
C ASP A 734 3.18 33.24 21.02
N LYS A 735 2.96 33.47 19.72
CA LYS A 735 3.66 34.49 18.92
C LYS A 735 3.08 35.88 19.16
N ASN A 736 1.78 35.97 19.40
CA ASN A 736 1.06 37.23 19.54
C ASN A 736 0.97 37.71 21.01
N HIS A 737 1.39 36.88 21.96
CA HIS A 737 1.41 37.09 23.41
C HIS A 737 0.02 37.39 24.00
N ASN A 738 -1.04 36.83 23.40
CA ASN A 738 -2.42 37.01 23.86
C ASN A 738 -2.88 35.88 24.82
N GLY A 739 -2.09 34.81 24.94
CA GLY A 739 -2.39 33.65 25.78
C GLY A 739 -3.56 32.79 25.28
N VAL A 740 -3.95 32.91 24.01
CA VAL A 740 -4.98 32.13 23.32
C VAL A 740 -4.30 31.31 22.23
N VAL A 741 -4.47 29.99 22.24
CA VAL A 741 -3.87 29.11 21.24
C VAL A 741 -4.61 29.23 19.91
N GLU A 742 -3.99 29.86 18.92
CA GLU A 742 -4.50 29.96 17.55
C GLU A 742 -3.87 28.89 16.64
N PHE A 743 -4.59 28.46 15.58
CA PHE A 743 -4.13 27.35 14.74
C PHE A 743 -2.83 27.67 13.98
N ASP A 744 -2.59 28.93 13.64
CA ASP A 744 -1.35 29.43 12.99
C ASP A 744 -0.16 29.60 13.96
N GLU A 745 -0.42 29.46 15.27
CA GLU A 745 0.59 29.37 16.33
C GLU A 745 1.05 27.93 16.58
N LEU A 746 0.35 26.95 15.99
CA LEU A 746 0.75 25.55 16.02
C LEU A 746 1.80 25.25 14.95
N ASN A 747 2.94 24.71 15.38
CA ASN A 747 3.93 24.10 14.51
C ASN A 747 3.70 22.59 14.46
N ILE A 748 3.45 22.05 13.26
CA ILE A 748 2.98 20.68 13.06
C ILE A 748 3.99 19.94 12.18
N GLU A 749 4.51 18.84 12.70
CA GLU A 749 5.47 17.98 12.03
C GLU A 749 4.89 16.57 11.86
N LEU A 750 4.74 16.12 10.62
CA LEU A 750 4.42 14.72 10.32
C LEU A 750 5.71 13.91 10.32
N VAL A 751 5.70 12.79 11.03
CA VAL A 751 6.82 11.87 11.19
C VAL A 751 6.46 10.57 10.48
N GLY A 752 7.21 10.22 9.44
CA GLY A 752 6.93 9.01 8.64
C GLY A 752 7.75 8.92 7.38
#